data_AF-A0AAV1N1B6-F1
#
_entry.id   AF-A0AAV1N1B6-F1
#
_cell.length_a   1.000
_cell.length_b   1.000
_cell.length_c   1.000
_cell.angle_alpha   90.00
_cell.angle_beta   90.00
_cell.angle_gamma   90.00
#
_symmetry.space_group_name_H-M   'P 1'
#
loop_
_entity.id
_entity.type
_entity.pdbx_description
1 polymer ?
#
loop_
_entity_poly.entity_id
_entity_poly.type
_entity_poly.pdbx_seq_one_letter_code
_entity_poly.pdbx_strand_id
1 'polypeptide(L)'
;MEDLSIKYVSVEKPENLEKHRTEGFSSSKPLVVRRGAPFKISLQLKGRPFNPQTDTVGIKVMLGRLYVTMPVTFSTKVSSSRWSAYMDPEFMNLQTPSIFISSPASASVGSYRFQLHLFTQESKRRYNLGKFILLCNPWCREDAVYIPFEDQREEYVQNDSGLLFMGTTKNLVSRPWSFDQYEPSILETCLNLLQVSPQHQRGRRSDYLNRNNPIYIGRVVSAMINSEDDRGVLKGNWSNNFKEGVHPSTWTGSGDILKQWALSGYRPVKYGQCWVFAAVMCTVMRALGIPCRVVTNYNSAHDTNKNLVIEEYYNEKGEKLNYSKDSIWNFHVWVECWMARQDLGSGMNGWQVLDPTPQERSGGVFCCGPAPVKAIKDQRIDMFYDIPFVYAEVNADVHTVIVSQGRGVGYSKDTERVGSLICTKAVGLPRLQNITGDYKFIKSPNPSLASRSSTVAEDSTLRRASSSKKVLVSLSLDKAPVAGEPISFTVKVINKQDVAKTMKVCLNAQAKEYNNSPSETFWESHGIMQLAPMEVKVLSQQILPVQYEDVVGDDLINLAVVLEDTASQELCLASEEFNIASPNLLIQVEDENSTGLNKEQTATVIFTNPFSQPVSGVLTVAGAGLIQEKLLFRMPLLPPGLSVEQRITFIPNKVGTKMLQASLTLTNIRSTIRGFKMISIKI
;
A
#
# COMPACT_ATOMS: atom_id res chain seq x y z
N MET A 1 -28.76 8.55 56.36
CA MET A 1 -28.09 7.62 55.42
C MET A 1 -27.13 8.47 54.58
N GLU A 2 -25.88 8.06 54.34
CA GLU A 2 -24.99 8.83 53.46
C GLU A 2 -25.59 8.91 52.05
N ASP A 3 -25.66 10.12 51.46
CA ASP A 3 -26.16 10.30 50.08
C ASP A 3 -25.30 9.54 49.07
N LEU A 4 -25.93 9.11 47.99
CA LEU A 4 -25.31 8.31 46.94
C LEU A 4 -24.10 9.02 46.33
N SER A 5 -22.95 8.33 46.31
CA SER A 5 -21.74 8.73 45.58
C SER A 5 -21.25 7.59 44.70
N ILE A 6 -20.39 7.94 43.74
CA ILE A 6 -19.59 6.98 43.01
C ILE A 6 -18.20 6.90 43.66
N LYS A 7 -17.82 5.70 44.10
CA LYS A 7 -16.48 5.40 44.63
C LYS A 7 -15.48 5.20 43.50
N TYR A 8 -15.85 4.40 42.51
CA TYR A 8 -15.00 4.05 41.37
C TYR A 8 -15.86 3.74 40.14
N VAL A 9 -15.29 3.94 38.94
CA VAL A 9 -15.90 3.55 37.67
C VAL A 9 -14.93 2.64 36.91
N SER A 10 -15.40 1.45 36.59
CA SER A 10 -14.71 0.53 35.69
C SER A 10 -15.19 0.78 34.26
N VAL A 11 -14.25 0.88 33.31
CA VAL A 11 -14.58 0.96 31.88
C VAL A 11 -14.62 -0.42 31.20
N GLU A 12 -14.65 -1.50 31.98
CA GLU A 12 -14.73 -2.89 31.51
C GLU A 12 -13.81 -3.17 30.32
N LYS A 13 -12.54 -2.72 30.43
CA LYS A 13 -11.63 -2.62 29.29
C LYS A 13 -11.47 -3.96 28.54
N PRO A 14 -11.19 -5.12 29.19
CA PRO A 14 -11.04 -6.38 28.47
C PRO A 14 -12.31 -6.76 27.69
N GLU A 15 -13.47 -6.71 28.33
CA GLU A 15 -14.77 -7.05 27.74
C GLU A 15 -15.10 -6.15 26.53
N ASN A 16 -14.86 -4.84 26.67
CA ASN A 16 -15.12 -3.89 25.59
C ASN A 16 -14.13 -4.05 24.44
N LEU A 17 -12.85 -4.27 24.71
CA LEU A 17 -11.86 -4.44 23.64
C LEU A 17 -12.19 -5.66 22.77
N GLU A 18 -12.62 -6.76 23.40
CA GLU A 18 -13.06 -7.98 22.71
C GLU A 18 -14.30 -7.73 21.85
N LYS A 19 -15.37 -7.16 22.46
CA LYS A 19 -16.62 -6.85 21.75
C LYS A 19 -16.43 -5.90 20.58
N HIS A 20 -15.47 -4.98 20.67
CA HIS A 20 -15.19 -3.98 19.63
C HIS A 20 -14.08 -4.39 18.66
N ARG A 21 -13.51 -5.61 18.76
CA ARG A 21 -12.41 -6.07 17.90
C ARG A 21 -11.22 -5.09 17.91
N THR A 22 -10.78 -4.77 19.12
CA THR A 22 -9.74 -3.76 19.43
C THR A 22 -8.73 -4.26 20.46
N GLU A 23 -8.65 -5.57 20.69
CA GLU A 23 -7.74 -6.26 21.61
C GLU A 23 -6.27 -5.96 21.30
N GLY A 24 -5.93 -5.73 20.03
CA GLY A 24 -4.61 -5.28 19.61
C GLY A 24 -4.18 -3.95 20.25
N PHE A 25 -5.12 -3.12 20.71
CA PHE A 25 -4.86 -1.86 21.42
C PHE A 25 -4.91 -2.01 22.95
N SER A 26 -4.77 -3.22 23.49
CA SER A 26 -4.77 -3.47 24.95
C SER A 26 -3.74 -2.63 25.72
N SER A 27 -2.62 -2.29 25.09
CA SER A 27 -1.56 -1.43 25.64
C SER A 27 -1.93 0.07 25.67
N SER A 28 -2.94 0.52 24.92
CA SER A 28 -3.36 1.93 24.92
C SER A 28 -3.96 2.31 26.28
N LYS A 29 -3.59 3.47 26.83
CA LYS A 29 -4.16 3.95 28.11
C LYS A 29 -5.67 4.19 28.04
N PRO A 30 -6.20 4.97 27.07
CA PRO A 30 -7.64 5.10 26.89
C PRO A 30 -8.28 3.79 26.40
N LEU A 31 -9.56 3.60 26.72
CA LEU A 31 -10.37 2.56 26.09
C LEU A 31 -10.50 2.86 24.59
N VAL A 32 -10.31 1.87 23.73
CA VAL A 32 -10.48 1.99 22.28
C VAL A 32 -11.74 1.23 21.88
N VAL A 33 -12.67 1.91 21.22
CA VAL A 33 -13.96 1.34 20.80
C VAL A 33 -14.31 1.83 19.40
N ARG A 34 -15.30 1.19 18.78
CA ARG A 34 -15.77 1.52 17.42
C ARG A 34 -17.17 2.13 17.47
N ARG A 35 -17.43 3.09 16.58
CA ARG A 35 -18.73 3.78 16.49
C ARG A 35 -19.88 2.85 16.12
N GLY A 36 -21.13 3.21 16.44
CA GLY A 36 -22.30 2.38 16.12
C GLY A 36 -22.47 1.11 16.98
N ALA A 37 -21.56 0.86 17.94
CA ALA A 37 -21.68 -0.26 18.89
C ALA A 37 -21.63 0.26 20.35
N PRO A 38 -22.40 -0.32 21.27
CA PRO A 38 -22.40 0.06 22.67
C PRO A 38 -21.18 -0.51 23.42
N PHE A 39 -20.59 0.30 24.30
CA PHE A 39 -19.57 -0.15 25.26
C PHE A 39 -20.05 0.03 26.70
N LYS A 40 -19.59 -0.85 27.60
CA LYS A 40 -20.05 -0.95 28.98
C LYS A 40 -19.13 -0.21 29.95
N ILE A 41 -19.72 0.47 30.93
CA ILE A 41 -19.04 0.92 32.14
C ILE A 41 -19.79 0.39 33.36
N SER A 42 -19.08 0.10 34.45
CA SER A 42 -19.70 -0.33 35.72
C SER A 42 -19.38 0.66 36.82
N LEU A 43 -20.40 1.03 37.58
CA LEU A 43 -20.26 1.96 38.71
C LEU A 43 -20.13 1.17 40.01
N GLN A 44 -19.17 1.53 40.85
CA GLN A 44 -19.14 1.11 42.25
C GLN A 44 -19.62 2.26 43.12
N LEU A 45 -20.75 2.05 43.79
CA LEU A 45 -21.43 3.08 44.57
C LEU A 45 -20.91 3.13 46.01
N LYS A 46 -21.10 4.28 46.68
CA LYS A 46 -20.88 4.50 48.11
C LYS A 46 -22.09 5.21 48.71
N GLY A 47 -22.41 4.88 49.96
CA GLY A 47 -23.52 5.48 50.72
C GLY A 47 -24.76 4.60 50.72
N ARG A 48 -25.51 4.60 49.62
CA ARG A 48 -26.72 3.78 49.41
C ARG A 48 -26.78 3.19 47.99
N PRO A 49 -27.63 2.18 47.72
CA PRO A 49 -27.90 1.70 46.36
C PRO A 49 -28.51 2.79 45.46
N PHE A 50 -28.38 2.61 44.15
CA PHE A 50 -29.01 3.46 43.15
C PHE A 50 -30.53 3.22 43.15
N ASN A 51 -31.31 4.30 43.21
CA ASN A 51 -32.78 4.25 43.14
C ASN A 51 -33.25 4.85 41.80
N PRO A 52 -33.71 4.03 40.85
CA PRO A 52 -34.20 4.48 39.54
C PRO A 52 -35.34 5.51 39.56
N GLN A 53 -36.09 5.60 40.66
CA GLN A 53 -37.22 6.53 40.79
C GLN A 53 -36.79 7.94 41.23
N THR A 54 -35.68 8.06 41.95
CA THR A 54 -35.25 9.33 42.56
C THR A 54 -33.89 9.81 42.05
N ASP A 55 -33.06 8.90 41.54
CA ASP A 55 -31.72 9.17 41.08
C ASP A 55 -31.66 9.15 39.56
N THR A 56 -30.94 10.10 38.99
CA THR A 56 -30.69 10.13 37.54
C THR A 56 -29.21 10.24 37.25
N VAL A 57 -28.80 9.53 36.20
CA VAL A 57 -27.43 9.61 35.67
C VAL A 57 -27.47 10.25 34.29
N GLY A 58 -26.57 11.18 34.05
CA GLY A 58 -26.30 11.72 32.73
C GLY A 58 -24.86 11.44 32.32
N ILE A 59 -24.64 11.16 31.04
CA ILE A 59 -23.31 11.06 30.46
C ILE A 59 -23.07 12.31 29.61
N LYS A 60 -21.86 12.85 29.66
CA LYS A 60 -21.40 13.90 28.76
C LYS A 60 -20.15 13.43 28.03
N VAL A 61 -20.21 13.28 26.72
CA VAL A 61 -19.06 12.98 25.85
C VAL A 61 -18.59 14.25 25.15
N MET A 62 -17.27 14.39 24.95
CA MET A 62 -16.66 15.61 24.44
C MET A 62 -15.53 15.29 23.45
N LEU A 63 -15.59 15.85 22.24
CA LEU A 63 -14.52 15.82 21.24
C LEU A 63 -14.00 17.24 21.00
N GLY A 64 -12.82 17.54 21.53
CA GLY A 64 -12.32 18.92 21.59
C GLY A 64 -13.27 19.82 22.39
N ARG A 65 -13.90 20.79 21.70
CA ARG A 65 -14.94 21.68 22.25
C ARG A 65 -16.38 21.25 21.91
N LEU A 66 -16.55 20.25 21.04
CA LEU A 66 -17.86 19.66 20.77
C LEU A 66 -18.25 18.76 21.95
N TYR A 67 -19.54 18.72 22.29
CA TYR A 67 -20.04 17.85 23.34
C TYR A 67 -21.47 17.42 23.09
N VAL A 68 -21.82 16.26 23.63
CA VAL A 68 -23.20 15.76 23.72
C VAL A 68 -23.43 15.33 25.16
N THR A 69 -24.56 15.75 25.73
CA THR A 69 -25.03 15.27 27.04
C THR A 69 -26.27 14.43 26.80
N MET A 70 -26.32 13.24 27.38
CA MET A 70 -27.44 12.31 27.25
C MET A 70 -27.85 11.79 28.64
N PRO A 71 -29.16 11.65 28.92
CA PRO A 71 -29.62 10.93 30.10
C PRO A 71 -29.34 9.43 29.93
N VAL A 72 -29.09 8.75 31.05
CA VAL A 72 -29.08 7.29 31.10
C VAL A 72 -30.52 6.83 31.30
N THR A 73 -31.01 6.02 30.37
CA THR A 73 -32.39 5.50 30.39
C THR A 73 -32.43 4.05 30.86
N PHE A 74 -33.62 3.51 31.12
CA PHE A 74 -33.82 2.09 31.45
C PHE A 74 -34.42 1.33 30.26
N SER A 75 -34.01 1.70 29.04
CA SER A 75 -34.47 1.03 27.82
C SER A 75 -33.29 0.64 26.97
N THR A 76 -33.25 -0.62 26.57
CA THR A 76 -32.28 -1.16 25.60
C THR A 76 -32.60 -0.73 24.16
N LYS A 77 -33.71 0.01 23.93
CA LYS A 77 -34.01 0.60 22.62
C LYS A 77 -33.10 1.80 22.36
N VAL A 78 -31.99 1.53 21.69
CA VAL A 78 -30.98 2.51 21.32
C VAL A 78 -31.35 3.22 20.01
N SER A 79 -31.22 4.55 19.97
CA SER A 79 -31.34 5.31 18.71
C SER A 79 -30.10 5.07 17.85
N SER A 80 -30.27 4.61 16.60
CA SER A 80 -29.14 4.44 15.66
C SER A 80 -28.52 5.77 15.20
N SER A 81 -29.28 6.86 15.27
CA SER A 81 -28.89 8.18 14.75
C SER A 81 -28.31 9.16 15.78
N ARG A 82 -28.32 8.83 17.09
CA ARG A 82 -27.91 9.74 18.16
C ARG A 82 -27.16 9.01 19.26
N TRP A 83 -26.32 9.75 19.98
CA TRP A 83 -25.71 9.25 21.21
C TRP A 83 -26.79 8.91 22.23
N SER A 84 -26.63 7.77 22.90
CA SER A 84 -27.56 7.31 23.92
C SER A 84 -26.84 6.51 24.99
N ALA A 85 -27.42 6.47 26.18
CA ALA A 85 -26.91 5.67 27.28
C ALA A 85 -28.08 4.98 27.98
N TYR A 86 -27.86 3.74 28.43
CA TYR A 86 -28.89 2.97 29.12
C TYR A 86 -28.32 2.04 30.17
N MET A 87 -29.13 1.73 31.19
CA MET A 87 -28.96 0.57 32.06
C MET A 87 -29.90 -0.52 31.55
N ASP A 88 -29.40 -1.74 31.45
CA ASP A 88 -30.21 -2.88 31.05
C ASP A 88 -31.13 -3.31 32.21
N PRO A 89 -32.48 -3.24 32.07
CA PRO A 89 -33.40 -3.62 33.12
C PRO A 89 -33.29 -5.09 33.53
N GLU A 90 -32.95 -5.98 32.60
CA GLU A 90 -32.89 -7.43 32.86
C GLU A 90 -31.69 -7.82 33.72
N PHE A 91 -30.61 -7.04 33.66
CA PHE A 91 -29.35 -7.30 34.36
C PHE A 91 -28.99 -6.18 35.36
N MET A 92 -29.99 -5.45 35.87
CA MET A 92 -29.76 -4.34 36.78
C MET A 92 -29.27 -4.83 38.15
N ASN A 93 -28.04 -4.47 38.50
CA ASN A 93 -27.51 -4.54 39.85
C ASN A 93 -27.53 -3.14 40.48
N LEU A 94 -28.40 -2.92 41.47
CA LEU A 94 -28.57 -1.61 42.12
C LEU A 94 -27.40 -1.20 43.03
N GLN A 95 -26.53 -2.14 43.41
CA GLN A 95 -25.30 -1.84 44.14
C GLN A 95 -24.14 -1.49 43.22
N THR A 96 -24.09 -2.12 42.05
CA THR A 96 -23.07 -1.89 41.02
C THR A 96 -23.68 -1.79 39.62
N PRO A 97 -24.38 -0.69 39.30
CA PRO A 97 -25.09 -0.59 38.03
C PRO A 97 -24.12 -0.50 36.86
N SER A 98 -24.45 -1.22 35.78
CA SER A 98 -23.75 -1.13 34.50
C SER A 98 -24.50 -0.20 33.56
N ILE A 99 -23.76 0.70 32.90
CA ILE A 99 -24.26 1.63 31.90
C ILE A 99 -23.63 1.27 30.57
N PHE A 100 -24.46 1.11 29.55
CA PHE A 100 -24.04 0.97 28.16
C PHE A 100 -24.12 2.33 27.49
N ILE A 101 -23.03 2.75 26.86
CA ILE A 101 -22.95 4.00 26.10
C ILE A 101 -22.85 3.64 24.63
N SER A 102 -23.79 4.13 23.83
CA SER A 102 -23.85 3.89 22.40
C SER A 102 -23.69 5.18 21.60
N SER A 103 -22.83 5.12 20.58
CA SER A 103 -22.62 6.19 19.62
C SER A 103 -23.35 5.86 18.32
N PRO A 104 -23.82 6.86 17.55
CA PRO A 104 -24.32 6.60 16.21
C PRO A 104 -23.20 6.09 15.29
N ALA A 105 -23.55 5.33 14.26
CA ALA A 105 -22.59 4.86 13.24
C ALA A 105 -21.93 6.01 12.47
N SER A 106 -22.53 7.21 12.49
CA SER A 106 -22.00 8.44 11.93
C SER A 106 -21.28 9.33 12.96
N ALA A 107 -20.87 8.79 14.11
CA ALA A 107 -20.08 9.58 15.07
C ALA A 107 -18.69 9.89 14.52
N SER A 108 -18.15 11.06 14.88
CA SER A 108 -16.82 11.48 14.48
C SER A 108 -15.73 10.64 15.13
N VAL A 109 -14.72 10.23 14.35
CA VAL A 109 -13.54 9.53 14.85
C VAL A 109 -12.64 10.47 15.66
N GLY A 110 -12.12 10.01 16.80
CA GLY A 110 -11.21 10.81 17.61
C GLY A 110 -11.05 10.36 19.06
N SER A 111 -10.23 11.12 19.80
CA SER A 111 -10.08 10.97 21.25
C SER A 111 -11.12 11.83 21.98
N TYR A 112 -12.04 11.16 22.68
CA TYR A 112 -13.11 11.77 23.45
C TYR A 112 -12.73 11.83 24.93
N ARG A 113 -13.21 12.88 25.61
CA ARG A 113 -13.33 12.91 27.07
C ARG A 113 -14.76 12.60 27.44
N PHE A 114 -15.00 11.90 28.55
CA PHE A 114 -16.35 11.71 29.05
C PHE A 114 -16.47 11.89 30.55
N GLN A 115 -17.64 12.39 30.94
CA GLN A 115 -18.02 12.74 32.29
C GLN A 115 -19.33 12.07 32.63
N LEU A 116 -19.46 11.68 33.89
CA LEU A 116 -20.69 11.19 34.46
C LEU A 116 -21.25 12.24 35.42
N HIS A 117 -22.51 12.58 35.25
CA HIS A 117 -23.26 13.48 36.13
C HIS A 117 -24.28 12.65 36.90
N LEU A 118 -24.17 12.65 38.23
CA LEU A 118 -25.11 12.01 39.13
C LEU A 118 -25.99 13.09 39.76
N PHE A 119 -27.31 12.93 39.64
CA PHE A 119 -28.29 13.80 40.26
C PHE A 119 -29.11 12.97 41.24
N THR A 120 -29.05 13.32 42.52
CA THR A 120 -29.91 12.80 43.59
C THR A 120 -30.84 13.92 44.05
N GLN A 121 -31.76 13.63 44.97
CA GLN A 121 -32.59 14.66 45.60
C GLN A 121 -31.76 15.68 46.40
N GLU A 122 -30.61 15.25 46.94
CA GLU A 122 -29.79 16.06 47.85
C GLU A 122 -28.57 16.69 47.15
N SER A 123 -28.05 16.10 46.07
CA SER A 123 -26.81 16.58 45.46
C SER A 123 -26.71 16.38 43.94
N LYS A 124 -25.89 17.22 43.31
CA LYS A 124 -25.50 17.12 41.89
C LYS A 124 -23.99 16.97 41.82
N ARG A 125 -23.52 15.77 41.45
CA ARG A 125 -22.09 15.43 41.46
C ARG A 125 -21.60 15.16 40.04
N ARG A 126 -20.36 15.58 39.74
CA ARG A 126 -19.70 15.35 38.45
C ARG A 126 -18.45 14.50 38.66
N TYR A 127 -18.29 13.48 37.85
CA TYR A 127 -17.14 12.57 37.84
C TYR A 127 -16.47 12.61 36.47
N ASN A 128 -15.16 12.90 36.44
CA ASN A 128 -14.36 12.82 35.22
C ASN A 128 -13.87 11.38 35.04
N LEU A 129 -14.29 10.71 33.96
CA LEU A 129 -13.98 9.29 33.73
C LEU A 129 -12.73 9.09 32.86
N GLY A 130 -12.13 10.18 32.38
CA GLY A 130 -10.93 10.14 31.54
C GLY A 130 -11.26 10.24 30.05
N LYS A 131 -10.55 9.45 29.24
CA LYS A 131 -10.63 9.47 27.78
C LYS A 131 -10.94 8.09 27.21
N PHE A 132 -11.63 8.07 26.08
CA PHE A 132 -11.73 6.91 25.19
C PHE A 132 -11.46 7.35 23.75
N ILE A 133 -11.09 6.40 22.89
CA ILE A 133 -10.88 6.61 21.46
C ILE A 133 -12.04 5.93 20.73
N LEU A 134 -12.66 6.65 19.80
CA LEU A 134 -13.71 6.14 18.94
C LEU A 134 -13.20 6.04 17.50
N LEU A 135 -13.25 4.84 16.92
CA LEU A 135 -12.82 4.51 15.55
C LEU A 135 -14.01 4.25 14.62
N CYS A 136 -13.74 4.18 13.32
CA CYS A 136 -14.69 3.64 12.35
C CYS A 136 -15.00 2.15 12.64
N ASN A 137 -16.19 1.69 12.23
CA ASN A 137 -16.68 0.35 12.54
C ASN A 137 -17.05 -0.48 11.30
N PRO A 138 -16.11 -1.26 10.75
CA PRO A 138 -16.36 -2.18 9.65
C PRO A 138 -17.34 -3.32 9.97
N TRP A 139 -17.67 -3.55 11.25
CA TRP A 139 -18.63 -4.56 11.69
C TRP A 139 -20.07 -4.04 11.84
N CYS A 140 -20.26 -2.70 11.84
CA CYS A 140 -21.59 -2.08 11.96
C CYS A 140 -22.19 -1.85 10.57
N ARG A 141 -23.37 -2.42 10.29
CA ARG A 141 -24.03 -2.36 8.98
C ARG A 141 -24.38 -0.95 8.53
N GLU A 142 -24.64 -0.07 9.48
CA GLU A 142 -25.00 1.33 9.27
C GLU A 142 -23.78 2.23 9.07
N ASP A 143 -22.56 1.73 9.32
CA ASP A 143 -21.33 2.47 9.12
C ASP A 143 -20.96 2.51 7.63
N ALA A 144 -20.53 3.67 7.16
CA ALA A 144 -20.07 3.87 5.79
C ALA A 144 -18.88 2.97 5.40
N VAL A 145 -18.15 2.38 6.36
CA VAL A 145 -17.03 1.45 6.08
C VAL A 145 -17.37 -0.03 6.30
N TYR A 146 -18.66 -0.38 6.39
CA TYR A 146 -19.10 -1.76 6.59
C TYR A 146 -18.62 -2.71 5.49
N ILE A 147 -17.98 -3.81 5.90
CA ILE A 147 -17.69 -4.97 5.02
C ILE A 147 -18.50 -6.16 5.53
N PRO A 148 -19.24 -6.88 4.67
CA PRO A 148 -20.08 -7.99 5.10
C PRO A 148 -19.32 -9.27 5.46
N PHE A 149 -18.12 -9.47 4.92
CA PHE A 149 -17.34 -10.71 5.08
C PHE A 149 -16.27 -10.58 6.16
N GLU A 150 -16.18 -11.54 7.08
CA GLU A 150 -15.27 -11.49 8.23
C GLU A 150 -13.80 -11.63 7.83
N ASP A 151 -13.48 -12.53 6.90
CA ASP A 151 -12.13 -12.75 6.36
C ASP A 151 -11.53 -11.47 5.76
N GLN A 152 -12.35 -10.66 5.09
CA GLN A 152 -11.96 -9.35 4.58
C GLN A 152 -11.74 -8.32 5.70
N ARG A 153 -12.54 -8.35 6.77
CA ARG A 153 -12.32 -7.48 7.94
C ARG A 153 -11.04 -7.88 8.69
N GLU A 154 -10.77 -9.17 8.80
CA GLU A 154 -9.51 -9.69 9.33
C GLU A 154 -8.34 -9.19 8.49
N GLU A 155 -8.35 -9.37 7.17
CA GLU A 155 -7.24 -8.97 6.30
C GLU A 155 -7.05 -7.44 6.20
N TYR A 156 -8.13 -6.69 6.02
CA TYR A 156 -8.06 -5.27 5.64
C TYR A 156 -8.13 -4.31 6.83
N VAL A 157 -8.36 -4.81 8.04
CA VAL A 157 -8.39 -4.01 9.27
C VAL A 157 -7.47 -4.62 10.32
N GLN A 158 -7.61 -5.92 10.60
CA GLN A 158 -6.94 -6.55 11.73
C GLN A 158 -5.51 -7.02 11.43
N ASN A 159 -5.20 -7.43 10.20
CA ASN A 159 -3.89 -7.95 9.85
C ASN A 159 -2.84 -6.82 9.89
N ASP A 160 -1.78 -7.02 10.68
CA ASP A 160 -0.68 -6.08 10.87
C ASP A 160 0.56 -6.41 10.03
N SER A 161 0.45 -7.41 9.14
CA SER A 161 1.49 -7.82 8.19
C SER A 161 0.99 -7.73 6.75
N GLY A 162 1.86 -7.32 5.83
CA GLY A 162 1.52 -7.14 4.42
C GLY A 162 2.63 -7.60 3.47
N LEU A 163 2.28 -7.64 2.19
CA LEU A 163 3.22 -7.83 1.08
C LEU A 163 3.08 -6.66 0.12
N LEU A 164 4.20 -6.07 -0.26
CA LEU A 164 4.31 -5.04 -1.28
C LEU A 164 4.87 -5.68 -2.54
N PHE A 165 4.18 -5.55 -3.66
CA PHE A 165 4.62 -6.11 -4.93
C PHE A 165 5.38 -5.05 -5.73
N MET A 166 6.52 -5.44 -6.29
CA MET A 166 7.46 -4.56 -6.99
C MET A 166 8.11 -5.31 -8.17
N GLY A 167 8.95 -4.60 -8.92
CA GLY A 167 9.66 -5.15 -10.08
C GLY A 167 8.83 -4.99 -11.34
N THR A 168 8.68 -6.08 -12.10
CA THR A 168 7.95 -6.08 -13.38
C THR A 168 7.01 -7.27 -13.46
N THR A 169 6.08 -7.26 -14.41
CA THR A 169 5.13 -8.37 -14.61
C THR A 169 5.81 -9.69 -14.95
N LYS A 170 7.04 -9.64 -15.49
CA LYS A 170 7.85 -10.82 -15.82
C LYS A 170 8.84 -11.25 -14.72
N ASN A 171 9.11 -10.38 -13.75
CA ASN A 171 10.01 -10.68 -12.62
C ASN A 171 9.46 -10.07 -11.32
N LEU A 172 8.34 -10.62 -10.86
CA LEU A 172 7.61 -10.13 -9.69
C LEU A 172 8.41 -10.34 -8.40
N VAL A 173 8.57 -9.26 -7.63
CA VAL A 173 9.21 -9.29 -6.32
C VAL A 173 8.15 -8.99 -5.26
N SER A 174 8.09 -9.84 -4.23
CA SER A 174 7.23 -9.61 -3.06
C SER A 174 8.10 -9.19 -1.87
N ARG A 175 7.86 -7.99 -1.33
CA ARG A 175 8.56 -7.49 -0.15
C ARG A 175 7.64 -7.57 1.08
N PRO A 176 8.09 -8.20 2.19
CA PRO A 176 7.34 -8.16 3.44
C PRO A 176 7.30 -6.72 4.00
N TRP A 177 6.17 -6.37 4.61
CA TRP A 177 6.00 -5.09 5.29
C TRP A 177 5.22 -5.24 6.59
N SER A 178 5.72 -4.63 7.67
CA SER A 178 5.02 -4.55 8.95
C SER A 178 4.17 -3.28 9.01
N PHE A 179 2.85 -3.41 9.10
CA PHE A 179 1.99 -2.24 9.24
C PHE A 179 2.01 -1.66 10.65
N ASP A 180 2.28 -2.48 11.67
CA ASP A 180 2.52 -2.04 13.06
C ASP A 180 1.39 -1.20 13.67
N GLN A 181 0.15 -1.28 13.17
CA GLN A 181 -0.93 -0.40 13.64
C GLN A 181 -1.25 -0.56 15.13
N TYR A 182 -0.89 -1.69 15.73
CA TYR A 182 -1.09 -2.01 17.15
C TYR A 182 0.15 -1.77 18.02
N GLU A 183 1.24 -1.29 17.44
CA GLU A 183 2.42 -0.98 18.22
C GLU A 183 2.17 0.25 19.11
N PRO A 184 2.79 0.32 20.30
CA PRO A 184 2.55 1.41 21.24
C PRO A 184 2.74 2.79 20.59
N SER A 185 1.82 3.72 20.90
CA SER A 185 1.79 5.10 20.41
C SER A 185 1.42 5.29 18.92
N ILE A 186 1.28 4.23 18.13
CA ILE A 186 0.94 4.36 16.70
C ILE A 186 -0.48 4.88 16.51
N LEU A 187 -1.45 4.38 17.27
CA LEU A 187 -2.84 4.86 17.20
C LEU A 187 -2.93 6.35 17.56
N GLU A 188 -2.28 6.77 18.64
CA GLU A 188 -2.22 8.17 19.06
C GLU A 188 -1.54 9.04 18.00
N THR A 189 -0.49 8.53 17.35
CA THR A 189 0.19 9.22 16.24
C THR A 189 -0.74 9.40 15.04
N CYS A 190 -1.53 8.38 14.68
CA CYS A 190 -2.53 8.46 13.60
C CYS A 190 -3.61 9.51 13.92
N LEU A 191 -4.06 9.60 15.18
CA LEU A 191 -5.01 10.62 15.61
C LEU A 191 -4.40 12.03 15.65
N ASN A 192 -3.10 12.14 15.92
CA ASN A 192 -2.35 13.39 15.89
C ASN A 192 -2.12 13.87 14.45
N LEU A 193 -1.91 12.98 13.49
CA LEU A 193 -1.86 13.30 12.05
C LEU A 193 -3.07 14.15 11.63
N LEU A 194 -4.28 13.73 12.00
CA LEU A 194 -5.49 14.51 11.72
C LEU A 194 -5.50 15.88 12.42
N GLN A 195 -4.86 16.01 13.59
CA GLN A 195 -4.80 17.28 14.35
C GLN A 195 -3.70 18.22 13.86
N VAL A 196 -2.61 17.69 13.30
CA VAL A 196 -1.52 18.48 12.70
C VAL A 196 -1.96 19.03 11.33
N SER A 197 -2.91 18.35 10.66
CA SER A 197 -3.40 18.72 9.34
C SER A 197 -3.78 20.20 9.17
N PRO A 198 -3.56 20.79 7.99
CA PRO A 198 -4.00 22.15 7.68
C PRO A 198 -5.49 22.37 7.93
N GLN A 199 -6.33 21.37 7.68
CA GLN A 199 -7.77 21.42 7.90
C GLN A 199 -8.09 21.64 9.39
N HIS A 200 -7.38 20.94 10.28
CA HIS A 200 -7.53 21.13 11.72
C HIS A 200 -7.02 22.50 12.18
N GLN A 201 -5.88 22.95 11.64
CA GLN A 201 -5.31 24.26 11.99
C GLN A 201 -6.22 25.42 11.54
N ARG A 202 -6.82 25.33 10.35
CA ARG A 202 -7.77 26.32 9.82
C ARG A 202 -9.07 26.36 10.63
N GLY A 203 -9.57 25.21 11.10
CA GLY A 203 -10.85 25.16 11.79
C GLY A 203 -11.10 23.87 12.56
N ARG A 204 -10.58 23.78 13.80
CA ARG A 204 -10.72 22.60 14.68
C ARG A 204 -12.15 22.08 14.81
N ARG A 205 -13.13 22.98 14.97
CA ARG A 205 -14.55 22.60 15.12
C ARG A 205 -15.09 21.95 13.86
N SER A 206 -14.81 22.53 12.70
CA SER A 206 -15.26 22.03 11.39
C SER A 206 -14.62 20.68 11.10
N ASP A 207 -13.30 20.59 11.30
CA ASP A 207 -12.55 19.34 11.12
C ASP A 207 -13.11 18.20 12.00
N TYR A 208 -13.33 18.42 13.30
CA TYR A 208 -13.93 17.39 14.15
C TYR A 208 -15.33 16.95 13.70
N LEU A 209 -16.15 17.85 13.14
CA LEU A 209 -17.48 17.47 12.62
C LEU A 209 -17.35 16.60 11.36
N ASN A 210 -16.39 16.90 10.48
CA ASN A 210 -16.17 16.18 9.22
C ASN A 210 -15.47 14.83 9.40
N ARG A 211 -14.82 14.58 10.55
CA ARG A 211 -14.25 13.25 10.91
C ARG A 211 -15.32 12.16 11.12
N ASN A 212 -16.59 12.43 10.88
CA ASN A 212 -17.62 11.39 10.74
C ASN A 212 -17.60 10.73 9.36
N ASN A 213 -16.95 11.35 8.36
CA ASN A 213 -17.00 10.91 6.97
C ASN A 213 -15.66 10.26 6.56
N PRO A 214 -15.64 8.96 6.19
CA PRO A 214 -14.41 8.30 5.74
C PRO A 214 -13.83 8.91 4.46
N ILE A 215 -14.63 9.55 3.60
CA ILE A 215 -14.15 10.27 2.41
C ILE A 215 -13.26 11.45 2.83
N TYR A 216 -13.72 12.22 3.82
CA TYR A 216 -12.97 13.35 4.36
C TYR A 216 -11.68 12.89 5.06
N ILE A 217 -11.77 11.87 5.92
CA ILE A 217 -10.60 11.27 6.56
C ILE A 217 -9.61 10.78 5.50
N GLY A 218 -10.10 10.06 4.49
CA GLY A 218 -9.40 9.61 3.29
C GLY A 218 -8.49 10.68 2.72
N ARG A 219 -9.12 11.79 2.33
CA ARG A 219 -8.48 12.90 1.65
C ARG A 219 -7.50 13.68 2.54
N VAL A 220 -7.83 13.90 3.81
CA VAL A 220 -6.92 14.54 4.77
C VAL A 220 -5.67 13.69 5.01
N VAL A 221 -5.84 12.37 5.15
CA VAL A 221 -4.71 11.46 5.35
C VAL A 221 -3.86 11.37 4.08
N SER A 222 -4.45 11.23 2.88
CA SER A 222 -3.68 11.23 1.61
C SER A 222 -2.76 12.46 1.52
N ALA A 223 -3.27 13.66 1.82
CA ALA A 223 -2.48 14.89 1.84
C ALA A 223 -1.37 14.86 2.91
N MET A 224 -1.68 14.40 4.12
CA MET A 224 -0.76 14.42 5.25
C MET A 224 0.32 13.34 5.21
N ILE A 225 0.23 12.36 4.31
CA ILE A 225 1.23 11.30 4.23
C ILE A 225 2.50 11.80 3.52
N ASN A 226 2.35 12.63 2.48
CA ASN A 226 3.46 13.36 1.88
C ASN A 226 3.64 14.74 2.53
N SER A 227 4.83 15.34 2.40
CA SER A 227 5.16 16.61 3.05
C SER A 227 5.36 17.78 2.07
N GLU A 228 4.77 17.75 0.88
CA GLU A 228 5.04 18.79 -0.13
C GLU A 228 4.37 20.13 0.21
N ASP A 229 3.22 20.11 0.88
CA ASP A 229 2.45 21.33 1.18
C ASP A 229 2.49 21.74 2.66
N ASP A 230 2.87 20.83 3.56
CA ASP A 230 2.72 21.02 5.01
C ASP A 230 3.69 20.18 5.86
N ARG A 231 3.27 19.83 7.08
CA ARG A 231 4.03 19.00 8.04
C ARG A 231 3.69 17.51 7.93
N GLY A 232 3.42 17.03 6.72
CA GLY A 232 3.13 15.64 6.47
C GLY A 232 4.25 14.68 6.86
N VAL A 233 3.95 13.38 6.79
CA VAL A 233 4.76 12.32 7.43
C VAL A 233 6.10 12.11 6.73
N LEU A 234 6.10 12.01 5.41
CA LEU A 234 7.26 11.59 4.63
C LEU A 234 7.68 12.65 3.60
N LYS A 235 8.98 12.86 3.46
CA LYS A 235 9.56 13.61 2.34
C LYS A 235 9.93 12.65 1.20
N GLY A 236 9.42 12.92 0.00
CA GLY A 236 9.74 12.15 -1.21
C GLY A 236 11.16 12.42 -1.73
N ASN A 237 11.82 11.40 -2.27
CA ASN A 237 13.11 11.55 -2.96
C ASN A 237 13.35 10.41 -3.97
N TRP A 238 13.74 10.78 -5.19
CA TRP A 238 14.01 9.92 -6.35
C TRP A 238 15.27 10.38 -7.11
N SER A 239 16.27 10.87 -6.36
CA SER A 239 17.53 11.38 -6.92
C SER A 239 18.71 10.42 -6.76
N ASN A 240 18.45 9.19 -6.31
CA ASN A 240 19.45 8.22 -5.83
C ASN A 240 20.46 8.75 -4.79
N ASN A 241 20.23 9.93 -4.21
CA ASN A 241 21.05 10.51 -3.14
C ASN A 241 20.25 10.64 -1.84
N PHE A 242 20.53 9.74 -0.89
CA PHE A 242 19.80 9.65 0.38
C PHE A 242 20.65 10.02 1.61
N LYS A 243 21.79 10.72 1.43
CA LYS A 243 22.75 11.01 2.51
C LYS A 243 22.16 11.72 3.74
N GLU A 244 21.08 12.49 3.56
CA GLU A 244 20.41 13.22 4.64
C GLU A 244 19.27 12.44 5.32
N GLY A 245 19.08 11.17 4.99
CA GLY A 245 17.97 10.38 5.49
C GLY A 245 18.18 8.88 5.31
N VAL A 246 17.07 8.15 5.33
CA VAL A 246 17.03 6.71 5.12
C VAL A 246 16.69 6.41 3.67
N HIS A 247 17.44 5.50 3.05
CA HIS A 247 17.12 4.97 1.72
C HIS A 247 15.71 4.33 1.76
N PRO A 248 14.78 4.69 0.85
CA PRO A 248 13.39 4.22 0.90
C PRO A 248 13.23 2.69 0.99
N SER A 249 14.08 1.93 0.30
CA SER A 249 14.06 0.46 0.35
C SER A 249 14.52 -0.15 1.69
N THR A 250 15.17 0.60 2.57
CA THR A 250 15.61 0.09 3.88
C THR A 250 14.45 -0.02 4.87
N TRP A 251 13.35 0.69 4.63
CA TRP A 251 12.16 0.58 5.47
C TRP A 251 11.55 -0.82 5.39
N THR A 252 11.20 -1.36 6.55
CA THR A 252 10.56 -2.69 6.71
C THR A 252 9.20 -2.64 7.38
N GLY A 253 8.76 -1.43 7.77
CA GLY A 253 7.48 -1.23 8.43
C GLY A 253 7.14 0.24 8.66
N SER A 254 5.85 0.50 8.85
CA SER A 254 5.30 1.85 9.02
C SER A 254 5.47 2.38 10.44
N GLY A 255 5.60 1.50 11.44
CA GLY A 255 5.67 1.88 12.85
C GLY A 255 6.87 2.78 13.16
N ASP A 256 8.05 2.43 12.62
CA ASP A 256 9.28 3.21 12.81
C ASP A 256 9.16 4.61 12.21
N ILE A 257 8.59 4.73 11.00
CA ILE A 257 8.38 6.01 10.32
C ILE A 257 7.44 6.90 11.15
N LEU A 258 6.29 6.38 11.57
CA LEU A 258 5.31 7.14 12.34
C LEU A 258 5.85 7.56 13.71
N LYS A 259 6.58 6.66 14.40
CA LYS A 259 7.25 7.00 15.67
C LYS A 259 8.29 8.11 15.46
N GLN A 260 9.14 8.02 14.43
CA GLN A 260 10.12 9.06 14.13
C GLN A 260 9.47 10.41 13.82
N TRP A 261 8.39 10.41 13.03
CA TRP A 261 7.63 11.62 12.74
C TRP A 261 7.06 12.24 14.03
N ALA A 262 6.46 11.45 14.92
CA ALA A 262 5.95 11.95 16.19
C ALA A 262 7.05 12.49 17.11
N LEU A 263 8.16 11.75 17.26
CA LEU A 263 9.29 12.11 18.15
C LEU A 263 10.04 13.37 17.68
N SER A 264 10.08 13.62 16.37
CA SER A 264 10.70 14.82 15.79
C SER A 264 9.85 16.10 15.93
N GLY A 265 8.70 16.03 16.60
CA GLY A 265 7.75 17.13 16.68
C GLY A 265 7.00 17.35 15.38
N TYR A 266 6.68 16.26 14.67
CA TYR A 266 5.95 16.26 13.39
C TYR A 266 6.74 16.90 12.26
N ARG A 267 8.05 16.63 12.19
CA ARG A 267 8.90 17.00 11.05
C ARG A 267 8.93 15.85 10.04
N PRO A 268 8.92 16.12 8.73
CA PRO A 268 8.92 15.07 7.71
C PRO A 268 10.09 14.10 7.87
N VAL A 269 9.80 12.80 7.80
CA VAL A 269 10.78 11.72 7.82
C VAL A 269 11.37 11.57 6.42
N LYS A 270 12.70 11.57 6.34
CA LYS A 270 13.46 11.42 5.10
C LYS A 270 13.96 9.97 4.97
N TYR A 271 13.71 9.23 3.90
CA TYR A 271 12.90 9.52 2.71
C TYR A 271 11.87 8.43 2.44
N GLY A 272 10.86 8.75 1.62
CA GLY A 272 9.84 7.82 1.12
C GLY A 272 9.71 7.84 -0.40
N GLN A 273 9.15 6.76 -0.94
CA GLN A 273 8.75 6.57 -2.34
C GLN A 273 7.36 5.93 -2.37
N CYS A 274 6.73 5.73 -3.53
CA CYS A 274 5.29 5.40 -3.65
C CYS A 274 4.83 4.28 -2.71
N TRP A 275 5.56 3.16 -2.66
CA TRP A 275 5.22 2.03 -1.79
C TRP A 275 5.34 2.35 -0.30
N VAL A 276 6.28 3.21 0.09
CA VAL A 276 6.44 3.66 1.49
C VAL A 276 5.26 4.54 1.87
N PHE A 277 4.89 5.50 1.00
CA PHE A 277 3.73 6.35 1.22
C PHE A 277 2.45 5.51 1.34
N ALA A 278 2.20 4.61 0.39
CA ALA A 278 1.04 3.73 0.40
C ALA A 278 1.00 2.83 1.63
N ALA A 279 2.12 2.24 2.04
CA ALA A 279 2.16 1.36 3.19
C ALA A 279 1.93 2.10 4.52
N VAL A 280 2.49 3.32 4.68
CA VAL A 280 2.21 4.17 5.86
C VAL A 280 0.75 4.63 5.86
N MET A 281 0.21 5.02 4.70
CA MET A 281 -1.21 5.38 4.58
C MET A 281 -2.12 4.21 4.96
N CYS A 282 -1.80 2.99 4.50
CA CYS A 282 -2.53 1.78 4.85
C CYS A 282 -2.55 1.56 6.38
N THR A 283 -1.41 1.71 7.06
CA THR A 283 -1.33 1.66 8.52
C THR A 283 -2.27 2.67 9.17
N VAL A 284 -2.24 3.93 8.74
CA VAL A 284 -3.08 5.00 9.31
C VAL A 284 -4.56 4.69 9.11
N MET A 285 -4.96 4.26 7.91
CA MET A 285 -6.35 3.91 7.61
C MET A 285 -6.84 2.73 8.45
N ARG A 286 -6.04 1.65 8.52
CA ARG A 286 -6.36 0.47 9.35
C ARG A 286 -6.47 0.83 10.83
N ALA A 287 -5.54 1.64 11.35
CA ALA A 287 -5.58 2.12 12.73
C ALA A 287 -6.84 2.94 13.05
N LEU A 288 -7.33 3.74 12.09
CA LEU A 288 -8.56 4.51 12.22
C LEU A 288 -9.84 3.67 12.00
N GLY A 289 -9.69 2.39 11.64
CA GLY A 289 -10.78 1.46 11.40
C GLY A 289 -11.39 1.54 10.00
N ILE A 290 -10.69 2.14 9.03
CA ILE A 290 -11.10 2.15 7.62
C ILE A 290 -10.42 0.95 6.94
N PRO A 291 -11.17 -0.02 6.38
CA PRO A 291 -10.58 -1.16 5.71
C PRO A 291 -9.75 -0.70 4.51
N CYS A 292 -8.50 -1.14 4.47
CA CYS A 292 -7.52 -0.62 3.52
C CYS A 292 -6.58 -1.72 3.02
N ARG A 293 -6.26 -1.70 1.72
CA ARG A 293 -5.27 -2.58 1.09
C ARG A 293 -4.31 -1.78 0.23
N VAL A 294 -3.06 -2.22 0.17
CA VAL A 294 -2.05 -1.65 -0.74
C VAL A 294 -2.21 -2.30 -2.12
N VAL A 295 -2.15 -1.50 -3.17
CA VAL A 295 -2.30 -1.94 -4.56
C VAL A 295 -1.08 -1.52 -5.36
N THR A 296 -0.57 -2.44 -6.18
CA THR A 296 0.50 -2.17 -7.13
C THR A 296 -0.07 -2.22 -8.55
N ASN A 297 0.22 -1.19 -9.33
CA ASN A 297 -0.06 -1.10 -10.77
C ASN A 297 1.25 -1.19 -11.55
N TYR A 298 1.41 -2.20 -12.40
CA TYR A 298 2.59 -2.38 -13.25
C TYR A 298 2.43 -1.67 -14.58
N ASN A 299 3.54 -1.09 -15.07
CA ASN A 299 3.54 -0.15 -16.19
C ASN A 299 2.53 1.00 -15.95
N SER A 300 2.64 1.66 -14.80
CA SER A 300 1.76 2.77 -14.45
C SER A 300 2.13 3.99 -15.29
N ALA A 301 1.16 4.59 -15.95
CA ALA A 301 1.40 5.80 -16.72
C ALA A 301 1.42 7.02 -15.79
N HIS A 302 2.51 7.79 -15.85
CA HIS A 302 2.56 9.10 -15.23
C HIS A 302 2.38 10.16 -16.32
N ASP A 303 1.12 10.44 -16.65
CA ASP A 303 0.71 11.41 -17.66
C ASP A 303 0.61 12.82 -17.06
N THR A 304 1.62 13.64 -17.31
CA THR A 304 1.68 15.02 -16.80
C THR A 304 0.86 16.00 -17.64
N ASN A 305 0.52 15.65 -18.88
CA ASN A 305 -0.14 16.54 -19.83
C ASN A 305 -1.64 16.23 -20.02
N LYS A 306 -2.10 15.07 -19.52
CA LYS A 306 -3.50 14.60 -19.48
C LYS A 306 -4.11 14.26 -20.84
N ASN A 307 -3.30 13.89 -21.83
CA ASN A 307 -3.76 13.49 -23.16
C ASN A 307 -3.97 11.98 -23.31
N LEU A 308 -3.73 11.18 -22.26
CA LEU A 308 -3.81 9.71 -22.25
C LEU A 308 -2.79 9.03 -23.17
N VAL A 309 -1.69 9.71 -23.51
CA VAL A 309 -0.63 9.21 -24.39
C VAL A 309 0.73 9.46 -23.75
N ILE A 310 1.49 8.38 -23.56
CA ILE A 310 2.86 8.42 -23.07
C ILE A 310 3.81 8.18 -24.24
N GLU A 311 4.69 9.14 -24.51
CA GLU A 311 5.68 9.03 -25.57
C GLU A 311 7.06 8.60 -25.03
N GLU A 312 7.60 7.51 -25.58
CA GLU A 312 8.95 7.02 -25.30
C GLU A 312 9.84 7.18 -26.54
N TYR A 313 11.03 7.74 -26.35
CA TYR A 313 11.94 8.06 -27.43
C TYR A 313 13.19 7.17 -27.37
N TYR A 314 13.64 6.66 -28.50
CA TYR A 314 14.87 5.87 -28.62
C TYR A 314 15.71 6.37 -29.79
N ASN A 315 17.04 6.26 -29.73
CA ASN A 315 17.89 6.55 -30.88
C ASN A 315 18.22 5.31 -31.71
N GLU A 316 18.98 5.48 -32.79
CA GLU A 316 19.39 4.42 -33.72
C GLU A 316 20.30 3.34 -33.09
N LYS A 317 20.89 3.62 -31.92
CA LYS A 317 21.69 2.67 -31.16
C LYS A 317 20.87 1.86 -30.16
N GLY A 318 19.60 2.22 -29.94
CA GLY A 318 18.73 1.61 -28.94
C GLY A 318 18.78 2.29 -27.57
N GLU A 319 19.46 3.43 -27.44
CA GLU A 319 19.44 4.21 -26.20
C GLU A 319 18.09 4.91 -26.06
N LYS A 320 17.46 4.76 -24.89
CA LYS A 320 16.23 5.47 -24.52
C LYS A 320 16.58 6.91 -24.14
N LEU A 321 15.87 7.86 -24.72
CA LEU A 321 16.12 9.29 -24.62
C LEU A 321 15.13 9.95 -23.65
N ASN A 322 15.64 10.87 -22.85
CA ASN A 322 14.86 11.64 -21.88
C ASN A 322 14.24 12.91 -22.51
N TYR A 323 13.40 12.74 -23.53
CA TYR A 323 12.75 13.87 -24.25
C TYR A 323 11.36 14.20 -23.72
N SER A 324 10.65 13.23 -23.13
CA SER A 324 9.34 13.45 -22.52
C SER A 324 9.45 13.64 -21.01
N LYS A 325 8.53 14.43 -20.44
CA LYS A 325 8.29 14.49 -19.00
C LYS A 325 7.33 13.40 -18.52
N ASP A 326 6.57 12.84 -19.45
CA ASP A 326 5.70 11.69 -19.19
C ASP A 326 6.55 10.43 -19.17
N SER A 327 6.20 9.50 -18.29
CA SER A 327 6.96 8.25 -18.16
C SER A 327 6.06 7.08 -17.81
N ILE A 328 6.47 5.89 -18.27
CA ILE A 328 5.95 4.64 -17.75
C ILE A 328 6.78 4.26 -16.54
N TRP A 329 6.13 4.28 -15.38
CA TRP A 329 6.70 3.76 -14.15
C TRP A 329 6.56 2.23 -14.20
N ASN A 330 7.65 1.51 -13.96
CA ASN A 330 7.63 0.04 -14.02
C ASN A 330 6.59 -0.55 -13.08
N PHE A 331 6.43 0.08 -11.92
CA PHE A 331 5.29 -0.08 -11.05
C PHE A 331 4.99 1.23 -10.31
N HIS A 332 3.74 1.40 -9.90
CA HIS A 332 3.30 2.44 -8.97
C HIS A 332 2.44 1.81 -7.89
N VAL A 333 2.44 2.40 -6.70
CA VAL A 333 1.79 1.82 -5.53
C VAL A 333 0.94 2.87 -4.82
N TRP A 334 -0.34 2.55 -4.64
CA TRP A 334 -1.32 3.36 -3.91
C TRP A 334 -2.10 2.50 -2.90
N VAL A 335 -3.14 3.06 -2.28
CA VAL A 335 -4.06 2.30 -1.44
C VAL A 335 -5.47 2.32 -1.98
N GLU A 336 -6.21 1.24 -1.71
CA GLU A 336 -7.66 1.24 -1.81
C GLU A 336 -8.27 1.21 -0.42
N CYS A 337 -9.24 2.10 -0.18
CA CYS A 337 -10.04 2.12 1.03
C CYS A 337 -11.49 1.71 0.72
N TRP A 338 -12.06 0.83 1.53
CA TRP A 338 -13.46 0.42 1.38
C TRP A 338 -14.39 1.41 2.09
N MET A 339 -15.27 2.07 1.34
CA MET A 339 -16.28 2.95 1.91
C MET A 339 -17.48 3.18 0.97
N ALA A 340 -18.58 3.65 1.55
CA ALA A 340 -19.72 4.16 0.82
C ALA A 340 -19.44 5.58 0.27
N ARG A 341 -19.97 5.87 -0.93
CA ARG A 341 -19.89 7.17 -1.61
C ARG A 341 -21.23 7.86 -1.62
N GLN A 342 -21.70 8.28 -0.45
CA GLN A 342 -22.99 8.98 -0.29
C GLN A 342 -23.08 10.27 -1.12
N ASP A 343 -21.93 10.86 -1.45
CA ASP A 343 -21.74 12.01 -2.33
C ASP A 343 -21.92 11.71 -3.83
N LEU A 344 -21.75 10.45 -4.26
CA LEU A 344 -21.93 10.00 -5.65
C LEU A 344 -23.08 9.02 -5.86
N GLY A 345 -23.72 8.56 -4.78
CA GLY A 345 -24.75 7.53 -4.78
C GLY A 345 -24.21 6.11 -4.58
N SER A 346 -25.12 5.18 -4.25
CA SER A 346 -24.77 3.80 -3.85
C SER A 346 -24.06 2.98 -4.94
N GLY A 347 -24.22 3.39 -6.21
CA GLY A 347 -23.56 2.76 -7.35
C GLY A 347 -22.03 2.85 -7.32
N MET A 348 -21.45 3.74 -6.51
CA MET A 348 -20.01 3.98 -6.39
C MET A 348 -19.40 3.54 -5.04
N ASN A 349 -20.18 2.82 -4.23
CA ASN A 349 -19.68 2.21 -2.99
C ASN A 349 -18.62 1.13 -3.27
N GLY A 350 -17.77 0.87 -2.28
CA GLY A 350 -16.76 -0.19 -2.33
C GLY A 350 -15.35 0.36 -2.30
N TRP A 351 -14.45 -0.23 -3.08
CA TRP A 351 -13.05 0.21 -3.15
C TRP A 351 -12.88 1.57 -3.82
N GLN A 352 -12.18 2.45 -3.12
CA GLN A 352 -11.81 3.78 -3.60
C GLN A 352 -10.29 3.90 -3.63
N VAL A 353 -9.72 4.30 -4.75
CA VAL A 353 -8.30 4.63 -4.88
C VAL A 353 -8.01 5.91 -4.12
N LEU A 354 -6.99 5.86 -3.26
CA LEU A 354 -6.31 7.04 -2.75
C LEU A 354 -4.82 6.88 -2.97
N ASP A 355 -4.21 7.88 -3.58
CA ASP A 355 -2.78 7.90 -3.79
C ASP A 355 -2.14 9.00 -2.92
N PRO A 356 -1.30 8.63 -1.94
CA PRO A 356 -0.56 9.60 -1.12
C PRO A 356 0.70 10.13 -1.80
N THR A 357 1.09 9.59 -2.96
CA THR A 357 2.28 10.02 -3.71
C THR A 357 2.03 11.39 -4.34
N PRO A 358 2.92 12.38 -4.15
CA PRO A 358 2.70 13.73 -4.64
C PRO A 358 2.98 13.86 -6.15
N GLN A 359 2.11 13.29 -6.99
CA GLN A 359 2.20 13.37 -8.46
C GLN A 359 1.33 14.49 -9.02
N GLU A 360 0.06 14.56 -8.61
CA GLU A 360 -0.89 15.58 -9.05
C GLU A 360 -1.44 16.41 -7.88
N ARG A 361 -1.72 17.69 -8.13
CA ARG A 361 -2.44 18.57 -7.20
C ARG A 361 -3.94 18.51 -7.45
N SER A 362 -4.69 17.98 -6.49
CA SER A 362 -6.15 18.03 -6.48
C SER A 362 -6.65 19.22 -5.65
N GLY A 363 -7.30 20.20 -6.30
CA GLY A 363 -7.74 21.44 -5.64
C GLY A 363 -6.57 22.26 -5.07
N GLY A 364 -5.41 22.21 -5.73
CA GLY A 364 -4.20 22.93 -5.34
C GLY A 364 -3.35 22.25 -4.26
N VAL A 365 -3.74 21.07 -3.76
CA VAL A 365 -3.02 20.31 -2.73
C VAL A 365 -2.57 18.96 -3.29
N PHE A 366 -1.36 18.51 -2.96
CA PHE A 366 -0.86 17.17 -3.30
C PHE A 366 -1.60 16.08 -2.52
N CYS A 367 -2.75 15.71 -3.04
CA CYS A 367 -3.59 14.62 -2.58
C CYS A 367 -4.36 14.06 -3.80
N CYS A 368 -4.66 12.77 -3.76
CA CYS A 368 -5.39 12.10 -4.83
C CYS A 368 -6.46 11.17 -4.24
N GLY A 369 -7.67 11.25 -4.79
CA GLY A 369 -8.83 10.46 -4.41
C GLY A 369 -9.64 11.07 -3.26
N PRO A 370 -10.66 10.32 -2.77
CA PRO A 370 -11.01 8.95 -3.16
C PRO A 370 -11.69 8.84 -4.53
N ALA A 371 -11.09 8.06 -5.45
CA ALA A 371 -11.63 7.74 -6.77
C ALA A 371 -12.28 6.35 -6.75
N PRO A 372 -13.58 6.16 -7.09
CA PRO A 372 -14.17 4.84 -7.08
C PRO A 372 -13.52 3.94 -8.15
N VAL A 373 -13.04 2.75 -7.76
CA VAL A 373 -12.46 1.77 -8.70
C VAL A 373 -13.45 1.43 -9.81
N LYS A 374 -14.73 1.33 -9.45
CA LYS A 374 -15.81 1.12 -10.41
C LYS A 374 -15.96 2.26 -11.41
N ALA A 375 -15.79 3.51 -10.99
CA ALA A 375 -15.88 4.67 -11.89
C ALA A 375 -14.71 4.70 -12.88
N ILE A 376 -13.51 4.26 -12.45
CA ILE A 376 -12.35 4.08 -13.33
C ILE A 376 -12.66 3.03 -14.41
N LYS A 377 -13.20 1.86 -13.99
CA LYS A 377 -13.60 0.79 -14.91
C LYS A 377 -14.69 1.23 -15.90
N ASP A 378 -15.70 1.91 -15.40
CA ASP A 378 -16.85 2.40 -16.18
C ASP A 378 -16.52 3.69 -16.96
N GLN A 379 -15.26 4.15 -16.96
CA GLN A 379 -14.77 5.34 -17.69
C GLN A 379 -15.51 6.64 -17.33
N ARG A 380 -15.96 6.76 -16.08
CA ARG A 380 -16.70 7.93 -15.55
C ARG A 380 -15.75 9.05 -15.12
N ILE A 381 -14.95 9.53 -16.07
CA ILE A 381 -13.95 10.59 -15.87
C ILE A 381 -14.56 11.97 -15.57
N ASP A 382 -15.88 12.12 -15.71
CA ASP A 382 -16.64 13.30 -15.33
C ASP A 382 -16.82 13.48 -13.81
N MET A 383 -16.57 12.42 -13.04
CA MET A 383 -16.82 12.39 -11.60
C MET A 383 -15.58 12.76 -10.77
N PHE A 384 -15.83 13.13 -9.50
CA PHE A 384 -14.78 13.41 -8.52
C PHE A 384 -14.59 12.21 -7.56
N TYR A 385 -13.42 12.03 -6.94
CA TYR A 385 -12.23 12.87 -7.00
C TYR A 385 -11.19 12.23 -7.92
N ASP A 386 -10.51 13.05 -8.73
CA ASP A 386 -9.26 12.69 -9.42
C ASP A 386 -9.34 11.46 -10.36
N ILE A 387 -10.54 11.10 -10.80
CA ILE A 387 -10.76 9.92 -11.67
C ILE A 387 -10.01 10.04 -13.01
N PRO A 388 -9.96 11.20 -13.70
CA PRO A 388 -9.18 11.32 -14.94
C PRO A 388 -7.71 10.93 -14.77
N PHE A 389 -7.10 11.33 -13.66
CA PHE A 389 -5.70 11.02 -13.36
C PHE A 389 -5.51 9.51 -13.16
N VAL A 390 -6.27 8.90 -12.25
CA VAL A 390 -6.16 7.46 -11.96
C VAL A 390 -6.55 6.62 -13.19
N TYR A 391 -7.48 7.10 -14.03
CA TYR A 391 -7.83 6.46 -15.28
C TYR A 391 -6.65 6.44 -16.26
N ALA A 392 -5.93 7.55 -16.39
CA ALA A 392 -4.73 7.65 -17.22
C ALA A 392 -3.66 6.65 -16.75
N GLU A 393 -3.44 6.54 -15.43
CA GLU A 393 -2.43 5.64 -14.86
C GLU A 393 -2.59 4.17 -15.27
N VAL A 394 -3.82 3.74 -15.59
CA VAL A 394 -4.13 2.33 -15.91
C VAL A 394 -4.59 2.08 -17.35
N ASN A 395 -4.86 3.13 -18.14
CA ASN A 395 -5.38 3.02 -19.51
C ASN A 395 -4.66 3.88 -20.58
N ALA A 396 -3.63 4.67 -20.25
CA ALA A 396 -2.94 5.47 -21.27
C ALA A 396 -2.31 4.60 -22.38
N ASP A 397 -2.25 5.15 -23.59
CA ASP A 397 -1.57 4.53 -24.73
C ASP A 397 -0.07 4.84 -24.68
N VAL A 398 0.78 3.90 -25.11
CA VAL A 398 2.23 4.12 -25.24
C VAL A 398 2.61 4.28 -26.70
N HIS A 399 3.21 5.42 -27.03
CA HIS A 399 3.77 5.70 -28.34
C HIS A 399 5.29 5.63 -28.26
N THR A 400 5.90 4.74 -29.03
CA THR A 400 7.36 4.63 -29.11
C THR A 400 7.86 5.25 -30.40
N VAL A 401 8.81 6.18 -30.29
CA VAL A 401 9.38 6.94 -31.41
C VAL A 401 10.87 6.65 -31.50
N ILE A 402 11.33 6.26 -32.69
CA ILE A 402 12.77 6.19 -33.00
C ILE A 402 13.19 7.54 -33.57
N VAL A 403 14.22 8.15 -32.99
CA VAL A 403 14.76 9.45 -33.36
C VAL A 403 16.12 9.28 -34.03
N SER A 404 16.24 9.86 -35.23
CA SER A 404 17.50 9.99 -35.96
C SER A 404 17.70 11.45 -36.36
N GLN A 405 18.89 12.00 -36.09
CA GLN A 405 19.24 13.40 -36.40
C GLN A 405 18.18 14.44 -35.95
N GLY A 406 17.56 14.20 -34.78
CA GLY A 406 16.52 15.07 -34.23
C GLY A 406 15.13 14.94 -34.88
N ARG A 407 14.91 13.96 -35.76
CA ARG A 407 13.61 13.69 -36.40
C ARG A 407 13.10 12.29 -36.03
N GLY A 408 11.79 12.15 -35.86
CA GLY A 408 11.14 10.85 -35.69
C GLY A 408 11.12 10.07 -37.00
N VAL A 409 11.79 8.92 -37.02
CA VAL A 409 11.96 8.05 -38.20
C VAL A 409 11.27 6.69 -38.06
N GLY A 410 10.83 6.33 -36.85
CA GLY A 410 10.04 5.13 -36.59
C GLY A 410 8.97 5.39 -35.53
N TYR A 411 7.82 4.73 -35.66
CA TYR A 411 6.67 4.89 -34.76
C TYR A 411 5.97 3.56 -34.48
N SER A 412 5.60 3.35 -33.22
CA SER A 412 4.68 2.27 -32.81
C SER A 412 3.75 2.73 -31.70
N LYS A 413 2.56 2.14 -31.67
CA LYS A 413 1.53 2.38 -30.65
C LYS A 413 1.22 1.06 -29.93
N ASP A 414 1.17 1.09 -28.60
CA ASP A 414 0.75 -0.01 -27.74
C ASP A 414 -0.37 0.47 -26.80
N THR A 415 -1.55 -0.14 -26.92
CA THR A 415 -2.75 0.21 -26.15
C THR A 415 -2.97 -0.69 -24.92
N GLU A 416 -2.09 -1.67 -24.69
CA GLU A 416 -2.28 -2.70 -23.66
C GLU A 416 -1.14 -2.72 -22.63
N ARG A 417 -0.02 -2.05 -22.91
CA ARG A 417 1.15 -2.01 -22.02
C ARG A 417 0.84 -1.40 -20.65
N VAL A 418 0.09 -0.30 -20.60
CA VAL A 418 -0.21 0.42 -19.35
C VAL A 418 -1.20 -0.37 -18.51
N GLY A 419 -0.94 -0.44 -17.20
CA GLY A 419 -1.75 -1.20 -16.26
C GLY A 419 -1.86 -2.67 -16.63
N SER A 420 -0.76 -3.27 -17.12
CA SER A 420 -0.74 -4.66 -17.61
C SER A 420 -1.02 -5.68 -16.50
N LEU A 421 -0.77 -5.31 -15.25
CA LEU A 421 -1.15 -6.06 -14.06
C LEU A 421 -1.42 -5.07 -12.93
N ILE A 422 -2.58 -5.18 -12.29
CA ILE A 422 -2.91 -4.50 -11.04
C ILE A 422 -3.14 -5.58 -9.99
N CYS A 423 -2.46 -5.49 -8.86
CA CYS A 423 -2.48 -6.55 -7.86
C CYS A 423 -2.45 -6.04 -6.41
N THR A 424 -2.86 -6.93 -5.52
CA THR A 424 -2.81 -6.72 -4.07
C THR A 424 -2.54 -8.04 -3.37
N LYS A 425 -2.35 -8.03 -2.04
CA LYS A 425 -2.20 -9.26 -1.26
C LYS A 425 -3.55 -9.96 -1.15
N ALA A 426 -3.57 -11.28 -1.38
CA ALA A 426 -4.77 -12.09 -1.21
C ALA A 426 -5.22 -12.14 0.25
N VAL A 427 -6.54 -12.18 0.45
CA VAL A 427 -7.17 -12.36 1.77
C VAL A 427 -6.66 -13.65 2.41
N GLY A 428 -6.10 -13.53 3.63
CA GLY A 428 -5.63 -14.68 4.42
C GLY A 428 -4.40 -15.42 3.88
N LEU A 429 -3.88 -15.07 2.70
CA LEU A 429 -2.79 -15.80 2.04
C LEU A 429 -1.62 -14.87 1.70
N PRO A 430 -0.36 -15.31 1.87
CA PRO A 430 0.83 -14.53 1.53
C PRO A 430 1.16 -14.64 0.03
N ARG A 431 0.17 -14.36 -0.84
CA ARG A 431 0.33 -14.43 -2.29
C ARG A 431 -0.34 -13.26 -2.99
N LEU A 432 0.08 -13.04 -4.23
CA LEU A 432 -0.49 -12.04 -5.11
C LEU A 432 -1.93 -12.41 -5.51
N GLN A 433 -2.82 -11.43 -5.48
CA GLN A 433 -4.16 -11.45 -6.08
C GLN A 433 -4.19 -10.45 -7.23
N ASN A 434 -4.51 -10.92 -8.43
CA ASN A 434 -4.72 -10.06 -9.59
C ASN A 434 -6.12 -9.43 -9.52
N ILE A 435 -6.16 -8.10 -9.55
CA ILE A 435 -7.38 -7.27 -9.52
C ILE A 435 -7.50 -6.36 -10.76
N THR A 436 -6.74 -6.63 -11.82
CA THR A 436 -6.75 -5.83 -13.07
C THR A 436 -8.16 -5.70 -13.65
N GLY A 437 -8.95 -6.77 -13.58
CA GLY A 437 -10.34 -6.79 -14.04
C GLY A 437 -11.28 -5.87 -13.25
N ASP A 438 -10.87 -5.38 -12.08
CA ASP A 438 -11.63 -4.41 -11.29
C ASP A 438 -11.46 -2.98 -11.82
N TYR A 439 -10.35 -2.69 -12.50
CA TYR A 439 -10.00 -1.36 -13.02
C TYR A 439 -10.28 -1.18 -14.51
N LYS A 440 -10.19 -2.25 -15.30
CA LYS A 440 -10.41 -2.18 -16.74
C LYS A 440 -11.01 -3.46 -17.30
N PHE A 441 -11.68 -3.31 -18.44
CA PHE A 441 -12.22 -4.47 -19.16
C PHE A 441 -11.06 -5.23 -19.82
N ILE A 442 -10.85 -6.47 -19.38
CA ILE A 442 -9.85 -7.34 -19.99
C ILE A 442 -10.39 -7.79 -21.36
N LYS A 443 -9.71 -7.41 -22.44
CA LYS A 443 -10.03 -7.90 -23.78
C LYS A 443 -9.88 -9.42 -23.76
N SER A 444 -10.99 -10.14 -23.92
CA SER A 444 -10.96 -11.60 -24.01
C SER A 444 -10.10 -12.00 -25.22
N PRO A 445 -9.23 -13.03 -25.12
CA PRO A 445 -8.50 -13.56 -26.27
C PRO A 445 -9.42 -14.22 -27.31
N ASN A 446 -10.71 -14.42 -26.98
CA ASN A 446 -11.73 -14.96 -27.89
C ASN A 446 -12.55 -13.84 -28.55
N PRO A 447 -12.46 -13.63 -29.87
CA PRO A 447 -13.19 -12.59 -30.59
C PRO A 447 -14.68 -12.89 -30.80
N SER A 448 -15.21 -14.02 -30.31
CA SER A 448 -16.59 -14.45 -30.59
C SER A 448 -17.67 -13.88 -29.67
N LEU A 449 -17.32 -13.16 -28.60
CA LEU A 449 -18.29 -12.63 -27.61
C LEU A 449 -18.28 -11.09 -27.51
N ALA A 450 -17.39 -10.40 -28.21
CA ALA A 450 -17.27 -8.94 -28.15
C ALA A 450 -18.14 -8.18 -29.17
N SER A 451 -19.02 -8.85 -29.92
CA SER A 451 -19.76 -8.26 -31.05
C SER A 451 -21.13 -7.66 -30.69
N ARG A 452 -21.37 -7.20 -29.46
CA ARG A 452 -22.68 -6.61 -29.11
C ARG A 452 -22.71 -5.28 -28.37
N SER A 453 -21.59 -4.58 -28.14
CA SER A 453 -21.69 -3.22 -27.57
C SER A 453 -20.49 -2.29 -27.81
N SER A 454 -20.00 -2.17 -29.04
CA SER A 454 -19.19 -1.01 -29.42
C SER A 454 -19.82 -0.30 -30.60
N THR A 455 -20.31 0.91 -30.33
CA THR A 455 -20.72 1.90 -31.31
C THR A 455 -19.56 2.21 -32.26
N VAL A 456 -19.77 1.84 -33.51
CA VAL A 456 -19.15 2.24 -34.76
C VAL A 456 -18.46 3.62 -34.71
N ALA A 457 -17.13 3.67 -34.83
CA ALA A 457 -16.40 4.73 -35.55
C ALA A 457 -14.86 4.54 -35.70
N GLU A 458 -14.17 3.71 -34.90
CA GLU A 458 -12.68 3.72 -34.91
C GLU A 458 -11.98 2.39 -35.27
N ASP A 459 -12.70 1.29 -35.47
CA ASP A 459 -12.10 -0.04 -35.72
C ASP A 459 -11.47 -0.20 -37.13
N SER A 460 -11.63 0.79 -38.02
CA SER A 460 -11.08 0.76 -39.39
C SER A 460 -9.64 1.24 -39.52
N THR A 461 -9.05 1.88 -38.50
CA THR A 461 -7.67 2.39 -38.54
C THR A 461 -6.66 1.45 -37.87
N LEU A 462 -7.08 0.66 -36.88
CA LEU A 462 -6.20 -0.22 -36.09
C LEU A 462 -5.64 -1.42 -36.87
N ARG A 463 -6.38 -1.94 -37.87
CA ARG A 463 -5.91 -3.04 -38.72
C ARG A 463 -4.92 -2.61 -39.80
N ARG A 464 -4.76 -1.32 -40.07
CA ARG A 464 -3.86 -0.80 -41.14
C ARG A 464 -2.43 -0.52 -40.68
N ALA A 465 -2.16 -0.40 -39.37
CA ALA A 465 -0.83 -0.03 -38.87
C ALA A 465 0.08 -1.24 -38.56
N SER A 466 -0.48 -2.40 -38.19
CA SER A 466 0.30 -3.63 -37.94
C SER A 466 0.56 -4.47 -39.19
N SER A 467 -0.18 -4.22 -40.28
CA SER A 467 -0.05 -4.93 -41.56
C SER A 467 1.02 -4.35 -42.49
N SER A 468 1.68 -3.24 -42.13
CA SER A 468 2.62 -2.50 -43.02
C SER A 468 4.11 -2.73 -42.71
N LYS A 469 4.47 -3.29 -41.54
CA LYS A 469 5.88 -3.51 -41.17
C LYS A 469 6.47 -4.71 -41.94
N LYS A 470 7.50 -4.43 -42.75
CA LYS A 470 8.23 -5.39 -43.61
C LYS A 470 9.08 -6.37 -42.82
N VAL A 471 9.60 -5.94 -41.68
CA VAL A 471 10.35 -6.77 -40.72
C VAL A 471 9.65 -6.67 -39.37
N LEU A 472 9.49 -7.80 -38.68
CA LEU A 472 9.07 -7.81 -37.28
C LEU A 472 10.25 -8.18 -36.40
N VAL A 473 10.34 -7.53 -35.25
CA VAL A 473 11.32 -7.84 -34.20
C VAL A 473 10.59 -8.00 -32.87
N SER A 474 11.01 -8.98 -32.08
CA SER A 474 10.58 -9.15 -30.70
C SER A 474 11.78 -9.50 -29.83
N LEU A 475 11.79 -8.95 -28.63
CA LEU A 475 12.80 -9.21 -27.61
C LEU A 475 12.14 -9.91 -26.42
N SER A 476 12.76 -10.96 -25.89
CA SER A 476 12.25 -11.68 -24.73
C SER A 476 13.39 -12.19 -23.87
N LEU A 477 13.25 -12.06 -22.55
CA LEU A 477 14.11 -12.71 -21.58
C LEU A 477 13.87 -14.22 -21.56
N ASP A 478 14.93 -15.00 -21.49
CA ASP A 478 14.81 -16.47 -21.45
C ASP A 478 14.29 -16.94 -20.08
N LYS A 479 14.65 -16.21 -19.01
CA LYS A 479 14.13 -16.38 -17.65
C LYS A 479 14.18 -15.06 -16.87
N ALA A 480 13.48 -15.02 -15.74
CA ALA A 480 13.53 -13.89 -14.81
C ALA A 480 14.97 -13.66 -14.31
N PRO A 481 15.54 -12.45 -14.47
CA PRO A 481 16.90 -12.16 -14.06
C PRO A 481 17.09 -12.18 -12.54
N VAL A 482 18.15 -12.84 -12.08
CA VAL A 482 18.54 -12.93 -10.67
C VAL A 482 20.00 -12.47 -10.54
N ALA A 483 20.28 -11.66 -9.53
CA ALA A 483 21.62 -11.15 -9.31
C ALA A 483 22.63 -12.27 -9.07
N GLY A 484 23.75 -12.24 -9.80
CA GLY A 484 24.79 -13.28 -9.77
C GLY A 484 24.74 -14.25 -10.95
N GLU A 485 23.65 -14.26 -11.74
CA GLU A 485 23.49 -15.12 -12.91
C GLU A 485 23.57 -14.36 -14.25
N PRO A 486 24.03 -14.95 -15.36
CA PRO A 486 23.97 -14.30 -16.67
C PRO A 486 22.52 -13.97 -17.08
N ILE A 487 22.29 -12.72 -17.48
CA ILE A 487 21.01 -12.28 -18.04
C ILE A 487 20.93 -12.78 -19.47
N SER A 488 20.17 -13.84 -19.71
CA SER A 488 20.01 -14.46 -21.03
C SER A 488 18.73 -14.00 -21.70
N PHE A 489 18.83 -13.61 -22.98
CA PHE A 489 17.69 -13.12 -23.74
C PHE A 489 17.81 -13.47 -25.22
N THR A 490 16.64 -13.46 -25.87
CA THR A 490 16.47 -13.85 -27.25
C THR A 490 15.85 -12.70 -28.06
N VAL A 491 16.45 -12.41 -29.22
CA VAL A 491 15.90 -11.51 -30.24
C VAL A 491 15.43 -12.35 -31.41
N LYS A 492 14.12 -12.32 -31.68
CA LYS A 492 13.52 -12.98 -32.84
C LYS A 492 13.21 -11.95 -33.91
N VAL A 493 13.69 -12.20 -35.11
CA VAL A 493 13.52 -11.34 -36.29
C VAL A 493 12.82 -12.11 -37.38
N ILE A 494 11.78 -11.53 -37.97
CA ILE A 494 10.97 -12.13 -39.02
C ILE A 494 10.99 -11.21 -40.23
N ASN A 495 11.56 -11.68 -41.33
CA ASN A 495 11.41 -11.04 -42.63
C ASN A 495 10.06 -11.44 -43.22
N LYS A 496 9.17 -10.48 -43.48
CA LYS A 496 7.86 -10.75 -44.12
C LYS A 496 7.89 -10.55 -45.63
N GLN A 497 9.04 -10.22 -46.19
CA GLN A 497 9.20 -9.96 -47.61
C GLN A 497 9.87 -11.13 -48.30
N ASP A 498 9.52 -11.32 -49.56
CA ASP A 498 10.16 -12.29 -50.45
C ASP A 498 11.47 -11.75 -51.04
N VAL A 499 12.23 -10.99 -50.25
CA VAL A 499 13.50 -10.36 -50.64
C VAL A 499 14.47 -10.50 -49.49
N ALA A 500 15.71 -10.89 -49.79
CA ALA A 500 16.77 -10.98 -48.80
C ALA A 500 17.13 -9.58 -48.26
N LYS A 501 17.47 -9.51 -46.97
CA LYS A 501 17.82 -8.26 -46.29
C LYS A 501 19.14 -8.39 -45.53
N THR A 502 19.90 -7.30 -45.54
CA THR A 502 21.03 -7.11 -44.63
C THR A 502 20.59 -6.13 -43.55
N MET A 503 20.58 -6.57 -42.30
CA MET A 503 20.16 -5.77 -41.16
C MET A 503 21.37 -5.43 -40.30
N LYS A 504 21.55 -4.15 -39.95
CA LYS A 504 22.41 -3.75 -38.83
C LYS A 504 21.64 -3.96 -37.53
N VAL A 505 22.30 -4.56 -36.55
CA VAL A 505 21.73 -4.88 -35.23
C VAL A 505 22.45 -4.03 -34.20
N CYS A 506 21.70 -3.22 -33.45
CA CYS A 506 22.19 -2.47 -32.30
C CYS A 506 21.41 -2.90 -31.06
N LEU A 507 22.13 -3.41 -30.06
CA LEU A 507 21.61 -3.80 -28.76
C LEU A 507 22.17 -2.88 -27.70
N ASN A 508 21.32 -2.46 -26.77
CA ASN A 508 21.70 -1.50 -25.73
C ASN A 508 20.96 -1.79 -24.42
N ALA A 509 21.67 -1.70 -23.31
CA ALA A 509 21.11 -1.80 -21.97
C ALA A 509 21.50 -0.58 -21.12
N GLN A 510 20.50 0.02 -20.47
CA GLN A 510 20.64 1.14 -19.55
C GLN A 510 19.94 0.81 -18.24
N ALA A 511 20.53 1.19 -17.11
CA ALA A 511 19.84 1.12 -15.82
C ALA A 511 18.86 2.30 -15.71
N LYS A 512 17.78 2.17 -14.95
CA LYS A 512 16.83 3.25 -14.67
C LYS A 512 16.24 3.08 -13.28
N GLU A 513 15.92 4.19 -12.63
CA GLU A 513 15.00 4.15 -11.49
C GLU A 513 13.60 3.78 -11.98
N TYR A 514 12.76 3.24 -11.10
CA TYR A 514 11.43 2.76 -11.48
C TYR A 514 10.48 3.85 -12.01
N ASN A 515 10.78 5.12 -11.75
CA ASN A 515 9.98 6.29 -12.12
C ASN A 515 10.68 7.28 -13.06
N ASN A 516 11.95 7.03 -13.41
CA ASN A 516 12.80 8.00 -14.10
C ASN A 516 13.30 7.45 -15.45
N SER A 517 13.83 8.35 -16.27
CA SER A 517 14.50 8.01 -17.52
C SER A 517 15.83 7.27 -17.24
N PRO A 518 16.31 6.43 -18.18
CA PRO A 518 17.50 5.62 -17.94
C PRO A 518 18.79 6.43 -17.80
N SER A 519 19.75 5.85 -17.08
CA SER A 519 21.14 6.25 -16.93
C SER A 519 21.92 6.05 -18.24
N GLU A 520 23.23 6.27 -18.17
CA GLU A 520 24.15 5.90 -19.24
C GLU A 520 24.10 4.40 -19.56
N THR A 521 24.46 4.08 -20.79
CA THR A 521 24.62 2.71 -21.29
C THR A 521 25.68 1.98 -20.49
N PHE A 522 25.33 0.83 -19.90
CA PHE A 522 26.31 -0.05 -19.24
C PHE A 522 26.69 -1.27 -20.09
N TRP A 523 25.87 -1.60 -21.09
CA TRP A 523 26.16 -2.71 -22.00
C TRP A 523 25.61 -2.42 -23.40
N GLU A 524 26.40 -2.75 -24.42
CA GLU A 524 26.01 -2.64 -25.82
C GLU A 524 26.59 -3.77 -26.66
N SER A 525 25.93 -4.09 -27.77
CA SER A 525 26.41 -5.05 -28.75
C SER A 525 25.95 -4.65 -30.15
N HIS A 526 26.84 -4.78 -31.12
CA HIS A 526 26.58 -4.41 -32.50
C HIS A 526 26.91 -5.56 -33.43
N GLY A 527 26.12 -5.70 -34.50
CA GLY A 527 26.36 -6.74 -35.49
C GLY A 527 25.65 -6.48 -36.80
N ILE A 528 25.90 -7.39 -37.75
CA ILE A 528 25.22 -7.43 -39.04
C ILE A 528 24.58 -8.81 -39.18
N MET A 529 23.32 -8.83 -39.59
CA MET A 529 22.53 -10.03 -39.80
C MET A 529 22.07 -10.10 -41.25
N GLN A 530 22.34 -11.23 -41.91
CA GLN A 530 21.68 -11.57 -43.17
C GLN A 530 20.38 -12.32 -42.89
N LEU A 531 19.31 -11.90 -43.56
CA LEU A 531 17.98 -12.51 -43.55
C LEU A 531 17.60 -12.92 -44.97
N ALA A 532 17.33 -14.20 -45.17
CA ALA A 532 16.77 -14.70 -46.42
C ALA A 532 15.30 -14.25 -46.57
N PRO A 533 14.73 -14.36 -47.80
CA PRO A 533 13.30 -14.16 -48.02
C PRO A 533 12.47 -15.00 -47.06
N MET A 534 11.46 -14.38 -46.42
CA MET A 534 10.55 -15.04 -45.47
C MET A 534 11.21 -15.71 -44.25
N GLU A 535 12.51 -15.47 -44.00
CA GLU A 535 13.25 -16.14 -42.91
C GLU A 535 12.80 -15.65 -41.53
N VAL A 536 12.77 -16.59 -40.58
CA VAL A 536 12.73 -16.32 -39.15
C VAL A 536 14.10 -16.62 -38.58
N LYS A 537 14.76 -15.60 -38.02
CA LYS A 537 16.08 -15.72 -37.40
C LYS A 537 16.01 -15.42 -35.92
N VAL A 538 16.81 -16.14 -35.13
CA VAL A 538 16.84 -16.05 -33.67
C VAL A 538 18.28 -15.78 -33.25
N LEU A 539 18.47 -14.72 -32.46
CA LEU A 539 19.74 -14.38 -31.82
C LEU A 539 19.63 -14.60 -30.32
N SER A 540 20.50 -15.42 -29.76
CA SER A 540 20.65 -15.56 -28.31
C SER A 540 21.83 -14.73 -27.83
N GLN A 541 21.62 -13.96 -26.76
CA GLN A 541 22.61 -13.04 -26.19
C GLN A 541 22.62 -13.16 -24.66
N GLN A 542 23.74 -12.79 -24.06
CA GLN A 542 23.91 -12.80 -22.60
C GLN A 542 24.65 -11.56 -22.11
N ILE A 543 24.20 -11.02 -20.97
CA ILE A 543 24.94 -10.03 -20.17
C ILE A 543 25.48 -10.75 -18.93
N LEU A 544 26.81 -10.83 -18.81
CA LEU A 544 27.47 -11.55 -17.73
C LEU A 544 27.41 -10.74 -16.41
N PRO A 545 27.45 -11.40 -15.22
CA PRO A 545 27.41 -10.72 -13.92
C PRO A 545 28.36 -9.54 -13.75
N VAL A 546 29.61 -9.70 -14.19
CA VAL A 546 30.63 -8.64 -14.13
C VAL A 546 30.26 -7.39 -14.95
N GLN A 547 29.37 -7.51 -15.93
CA GLN A 547 28.96 -6.39 -16.79
C GLN A 547 27.78 -5.61 -16.20
N TYR A 548 27.04 -6.17 -15.24
CA TYR A 548 25.86 -5.53 -14.66
C TYR A 548 25.96 -5.34 -13.14
N GLU A 549 27.04 -5.77 -12.48
CA GLU A 549 27.17 -5.77 -11.01
C GLU A 549 26.96 -4.38 -10.37
N ASP A 550 27.37 -3.32 -11.07
CA ASP A 550 27.22 -1.93 -10.63
C ASP A 550 25.77 -1.40 -10.68
N VAL A 551 24.90 -2.10 -11.42
CA VAL A 551 23.47 -1.75 -11.60
C VAL A 551 22.55 -2.77 -10.93
N VAL A 552 23.09 -3.66 -10.10
CA VAL A 552 22.29 -4.56 -9.25
C VAL A 552 21.74 -3.80 -8.05
N GLY A 553 20.44 -3.99 -7.77
CA GLY A 553 19.82 -3.44 -6.57
C GLY A 553 18.34 -3.17 -6.78
N ASP A 554 17.95 -1.92 -6.53
CA ASP A 554 16.58 -1.43 -6.74
C ASP A 554 16.34 -0.88 -8.16
N ASP A 555 17.38 -0.80 -8.98
CA ASP A 555 17.29 -0.33 -10.36
C ASP A 555 16.59 -1.35 -11.28
N LEU A 556 15.98 -0.83 -12.34
CA LEU A 556 15.50 -1.62 -13.47
C LEU A 556 16.41 -1.43 -14.66
N ILE A 557 16.34 -2.37 -15.61
CA ILE A 557 17.12 -2.39 -16.83
C ILE A 557 16.17 -2.16 -18.00
N ASN A 558 16.43 -1.15 -18.82
CA ASN A 558 15.86 -1.01 -20.15
C ASN A 558 16.82 -1.68 -21.14
N LEU A 559 16.37 -2.76 -21.76
CA LEU A 559 17.08 -3.46 -22.83
C LEU A 559 16.34 -3.24 -24.14
N ALA A 560 17.02 -2.73 -25.15
CA ALA A 560 16.44 -2.46 -26.46
C ALA A 560 17.29 -3.03 -27.59
N VAL A 561 16.60 -3.41 -28.67
CA VAL A 561 17.20 -3.74 -29.95
C VAL A 561 16.64 -2.83 -31.03
N VAL A 562 17.53 -2.24 -31.82
CA VAL A 562 17.20 -1.50 -33.04
C VAL A 562 17.80 -2.24 -34.22
N LEU A 563 16.96 -2.49 -35.22
CA LEU A 563 17.35 -3.08 -36.50
C LEU A 563 17.20 -2.04 -37.59
N GLU A 564 18.24 -1.87 -38.41
CA GLU A 564 18.24 -0.98 -39.57
C GLU A 564 18.43 -1.82 -40.84
N ASP A 565 17.49 -1.74 -41.79
CA ASP A 565 17.68 -2.32 -43.12
C ASP A 565 18.67 -1.45 -43.91
N THR A 566 19.84 -2.00 -44.25
CA THR A 566 20.89 -1.21 -44.90
C THR A 566 20.49 -0.69 -46.28
N ALA A 567 19.53 -1.33 -46.96
CA ALA A 567 19.08 -0.92 -48.27
C ALA A 567 17.98 0.16 -48.22
N SER A 568 17.00 0.00 -47.32
CA SER A 568 15.85 0.91 -47.23
C SER A 568 15.98 1.99 -46.15
N GLN A 569 16.96 1.85 -45.25
CA GLN A 569 17.14 2.67 -44.04
C GLN A 569 15.93 2.64 -43.08
N GLU A 570 15.02 1.67 -43.25
CA GLU A 570 13.90 1.47 -42.34
C GLU A 570 14.38 0.90 -41.00
N LEU A 571 13.86 1.47 -39.91
CA LEU A 571 14.20 1.10 -38.54
C LEU A 571 13.07 0.33 -37.86
N CYS A 572 13.42 -0.72 -37.13
CA CYS A 572 12.52 -1.49 -36.28
C CYS A 572 13.08 -1.56 -34.87
N LEU A 573 12.22 -1.43 -33.86
CA LEU A 573 12.61 -1.48 -32.45
C LEU A 573 11.76 -2.49 -31.68
N ALA A 574 12.42 -3.20 -30.76
CA ALA A 574 11.77 -3.88 -29.65
C ALA A 574 12.53 -3.55 -28.36
N SER A 575 11.82 -3.41 -27.25
CA SER A 575 12.41 -3.18 -25.94
C SER A 575 11.71 -3.99 -24.87
N GLU A 576 12.45 -4.24 -23.79
CA GLU A 576 11.97 -4.89 -22.59
C GLU A 576 12.55 -4.14 -21.38
N GLU A 577 11.70 -3.86 -20.40
CA GLU A 577 12.14 -3.35 -19.11
C GLU A 577 11.96 -4.42 -18.03
N PHE A 578 12.99 -4.66 -17.22
CA PHE A 578 12.98 -5.70 -16.20
C PHE A 578 13.85 -5.33 -15.00
N ASN A 579 13.53 -5.86 -13.82
CA ASN A 579 14.38 -5.79 -12.64
C ASN A 579 15.30 -7.01 -12.56
N ILE A 580 16.42 -6.86 -11.85
CA ILE A 580 17.27 -7.97 -11.44
C ILE A 580 16.86 -8.34 -10.01
N ALA A 581 16.23 -9.49 -9.83
CA ALA A 581 15.76 -9.91 -8.51
C ALA A 581 16.95 -10.19 -7.58
N SER A 582 16.83 -9.76 -6.32
CA SER A 582 17.76 -10.18 -5.29
C SER A 582 17.57 -11.67 -4.96
N PRO A 583 18.62 -12.36 -4.53
CA PRO A 583 18.49 -13.68 -3.91
C PRO A 583 17.53 -13.63 -2.70
N ASN A 584 17.01 -14.78 -2.30
CA ASN A 584 16.10 -14.89 -1.17
C ASN A 584 16.82 -15.31 0.11
N LEU A 585 16.38 -14.78 1.26
CA LEU A 585 16.68 -15.37 2.56
C LEU A 585 15.67 -16.48 2.85
N LEU A 586 16.16 -17.67 3.20
CA LEU A 586 15.30 -18.75 3.66
C LEU A 586 15.13 -18.64 5.18
N ILE A 587 13.90 -18.78 5.67
CA ILE A 587 13.59 -18.80 7.10
C ILE A 587 12.88 -20.12 7.41
N GLN A 588 13.48 -20.92 8.27
CA GLN A 588 12.93 -22.18 8.76
C GLN A 588 12.56 -22.02 10.24
N VAL A 589 11.36 -22.43 10.63
CA VAL A 589 10.91 -22.39 12.02
C VAL A 589 10.91 -23.82 12.56
N GLU A 590 11.50 -24.02 13.73
CA GLU A 590 11.53 -25.33 14.39
C GLU A 590 10.13 -25.66 14.93
N ASP A 591 9.68 -26.90 14.71
CA ASP A 591 8.39 -27.42 15.18
C ASP A 591 7.19 -26.49 14.94
N GLU A 592 6.91 -26.19 13.65
CA GLU A 592 5.82 -25.29 13.22
C GLU A 592 4.42 -25.66 13.77
N ASN A 593 4.24 -26.88 14.28
CA ASN A 593 2.97 -27.37 14.80
C ASN A 593 2.76 -27.07 16.29
N SER A 594 3.80 -26.70 17.04
CA SER A 594 3.72 -26.44 18.49
C SER A 594 3.90 -24.97 18.89
N THR A 595 3.86 -24.05 17.92
CA THR A 595 3.98 -22.60 18.14
C THR A 595 2.84 -22.06 19.01
N GLY A 596 3.15 -21.79 20.28
CA GLY A 596 2.20 -21.32 21.29
C GLY A 596 2.54 -19.94 21.85
N LEU A 597 1.52 -19.23 22.31
CA LEU A 597 1.66 -17.95 22.99
C LEU A 597 2.56 -18.09 24.23
N ASN A 598 3.50 -17.16 24.42
CA ASN A 598 4.45 -17.13 25.54
C ASN A 598 5.33 -18.39 25.66
N LYS A 599 5.47 -19.19 24.60
CA LYS A 599 6.41 -20.31 24.53
C LYS A 599 7.60 -19.92 23.66
N GLU A 600 8.81 -20.23 24.11
CA GLU A 600 10.00 -20.00 23.30
C GLU A 600 9.94 -20.80 22.00
N GLN A 601 10.33 -20.16 20.90
CA GLN A 601 10.39 -20.71 19.56
C GLN A 601 11.77 -20.41 18.97
N THR A 602 12.20 -21.26 18.02
CA THR A 602 13.46 -21.06 17.30
C THR A 602 13.20 -20.97 15.80
N ALA A 603 13.90 -20.06 15.13
CA ALA A 603 14.01 -20.06 13.67
C ALA A 603 15.48 -20.00 13.23
N THR A 604 15.75 -20.49 12.03
CA THR A 604 17.05 -20.40 11.36
C THR A 604 16.90 -19.61 10.08
N VAL A 605 17.69 -18.54 9.95
CA VAL A 605 17.79 -17.73 8.73
C VAL A 605 19.00 -18.18 7.93
N ILE A 606 18.81 -18.54 6.67
CA ILE A 606 19.84 -19.10 5.79
C ILE A 606 20.04 -18.19 4.58
N PHE A 607 21.30 -17.87 4.29
CA PHE A 607 21.72 -17.15 3.09
C PHE A 607 22.85 -17.90 2.38
N THR A 608 22.74 -18.04 1.06
CA THR A 608 23.78 -18.60 0.20
C THR A 608 24.29 -17.50 -0.73
N ASN A 609 25.60 -17.27 -0.79
CA ASN A 609 26.20 -16.24 -1.65
C ASN A 609 26.17 -16.67 -3.12
N PRO A 610 25.35 -16.02 -3.99
CA PRO A 610 25.31 -16.34 -5.42
C PRO A 610 26.22 -15.43 -6.25
N PHE A 611 26.88 -14.44 -5.64
CA PHE A 611 27.77 -13.53 -6.34
C PHE A 611 29.12 -14.19 -6.62
N SER A 612 29.78 -13.75 -7.69
CA SER A 612 31.14 -14.17 -8.07
C SER A 612 32.22 -13.69 -7.10
N GLN A 613 31.89 -12.75 -6.21
CA GLN A 613 32.78 -12.17 -5.21
C GLN A 613 32.33 -12.49 -3.78
N PRO A 614 33.25 -12.51 -2.80
CA PRO A 614 32.89 -12.65 -1.39
C PRO A 614 32.00 -11.48 -0.93
N VAL A 615 31.01 -11.73 -0.07
CA VAL A 615 30.10 -10.69 0.43
C VAL A 615 30.06 -10.65 1.95
N SER A 616 29.83 -9.47 2.53
CA SER A 616 29.61 -9.32 3.97
C SER A 616 28.45 -8.36 4.22
N GLY A 617 27.88 -8.35 5.42
CA GLY A 617 26.65 -7.60 5.64
C GLY A 617 26.14 -7.58 7.07
N VAL A 618 24.98 -6.97 7.24
CA VAL A 618 24.21 -6.97 8.49
C VAL A 618 22.84 -7.58 8.25
N LEU A 619 22.59 -8.70 8.92
CA LEU A 619 21.29 -9.36 8.95
C LEU A 619 20.43 -8.72 10.05
N THR A 620 19.27 -8.21 9.66
CA THR A 620 18.24 -7.68 10.56
C THR A 620 17.05 -8.62 10.56
N VAL A 621 16.56 -9.01 11.74
CA VAL A 621 15.37 -9.86 11.89
C VAL A 621 14.33 -9.17 12.77
N ALA A 622 13.07 -9.19 12.32
CA ALA A 622 11.96 -8.52 13.00
C ALA A 622 10.66 -9.31 12.82
N GLY A 623 9.71 -9.13 13.75
CA GLY A 623 8.36 -9.67 13.59
C GLY A 623 7.41 -9.11 14.64
N ALA A 624 6.42 -8.33 14.23
CA ALA A 624 5.43 -7.75 15.13
C ALA A 624 4.66 -8.87 15.86
N GLY A 625 4.61 -8.79 17.20
CA GLY A 625 4.01 -9.82 18.03
C GLY A 625 4.87 -11.08 18.25
N LEU A 626 6.05 -11.17 17.63
CA LEU A 626 7.00 -12.28 17.76
C LEU A 626 8.30 -11.84 18.45
N ILE A 627 8.83 -10.69 18.05
CA ILE A 627 10.09 -10.11 18.54
C ILE A 627 9.82 -8.67 18.95
N GLN A 628 10.26 -8.29 20.16
CA GLN A 628 10.02 -6.95 20.70
C GLN A 628 10.88 -5.86 20.04
N GLU A 629 12.15 -6.16 19.75
CA GLU A 629 13.10 -5.25 19.09
C GLU A 629 13.82 -5.95 17.95
N LYS A 630 14.22 -5.20 16.92
CA LYS A 630 14.93 -5.77 15.76
C LYS A 630 16.25 -6.40 16.21
N LEU A 631 16.46 -7.66 15.84
CA LEU A 631 17.72 -8.37 16.09
C LEU A 631 18.71 -8.04 14.97
N LEU A 632 19.97 -7.78 15.31
CA LEU A 632 21.03 -7.42 14.37
C LEU A 632 22.20 -8.39 14.50
N PHE A 633 22.60 -9.00 13.39
CA PHE A 633 23.73 -9.93 13.32
C PHE A 633 24.69 -9.48 12.23
N ARG A 634 25.99 -9.41 12.57
CA ARG A 634 27.04 -9.13 11.60
C ARG A 634 27.40 -10.41 10.87
N MET A 635 27.23 -10.42 9.55
CA MET A 635 27.68 -11.50 8.69
C MET A 635 29.14 -11.24 8.30
N PRO A 636 30.08 -12.15 8.63
CA PRO A 636 31.47 -12.04 8.18
C PRO A 636 31.57 -12.22 6.65
N LEU A 637 32.77 -12.04 6.11
CA LEU A 637 33.02 -12.22 4.69
C LEU A 637 32.73 -13.67 4.27
N LEU A 638 31.75 -13.85 3.39
CA LEU A 638 31.24 -15.13 2.90
C LEU A 638 31.68 -15.34 1.45
N PRO A 639 32.56 -16.31 1.16
CA PRO A 639 33.00 -16.64 -0.21
C PRO A 639 31.84 -17.04 -1.15
N PRO A 640 32.05 -16.95 -2.49
CA PRO A 640 31.08 -17.42 -3.49
C PRO A 640 30.64 -18.86 -3.26
N GLY A 641 29.34 -19.13 -3.40
CA GLY A 641 28.74 -20.47 -3.29
C GLY A 641 28.60 -21.01 -1.87
N LEU A 642 29.18 -20.37 -0.84
CA LEU A 642 29.02 -20.78 0.54
C LEU A 642 27.75 -20.22 1.17
N SER A 643 27.28 -20.87 2.24
CA SER A 643 26.09 -20.49 2.99
C SER A 643 26.42 -20.13 4.44
N VAL A 644 25.61 -19.24 5.02
CA VAL A 644 25.62 -18.91 6.44
C VAL A 644 24.24 -19.18 7.03
N GLU A 645 24.23 -19.70 8.26
CA GLU A 645 23.02 -19.98 9.03
C GLU A 645 23.05 -19.18 10.32
N GLN A 646 21.99 -18.42 10.58
CA GLN A 646 21.82 -17.68 11.83
C GLN A 646 20.59 -18.20 12.56
N ARG A 647 20.82 -18.88 13.68
CA ARG A 647 19.76 -19.33 14.60
C ARG A 647 19.30 -18.17 15.47
N ILE A 648 17.99 -18.03 15.66
CA ILE A 648 17.35 -17.00 16.48
C ILE A 648 16.29 -17.63 17.38
N THR A 649 16.17 -17.12 18.61
CA THR A 649 15.10 -17.48 19.54
C THR A 649 14.16 -16.31 19.75
N PHE A 650 12.86 -16.58 19.90
CA PHE A 650 11.84 -15.56 20.13
C PHE A 650 10.66 -16.11 20.94
N ILE A 651 9.90 -15.21 21.57
CA ILE A 651 8.73 -15.57 22.40
C ILE A 651 7.52 -14.81 21.85
N PRO A 652 6.58 -15.48 21.16
CA PRO A 652 5.36 -14.86 20.67
C PRO A 652 4.52 -14.28 21.81
N ASN A 653 4.08 -13.02 21.68
CA ASN A 653 3.26 -12.34 22.68
C ASN A 653 1.85 -11.95 22.17
N LYS A 654 1.56 -12.23 20.89
CA LYS A 654 0.24 -12.04 20.27
C LYS A 654 -0.16 -13.31 19.51
N VAL A 655 -1.44 -13.67 19.62
CA VAL A 655 -2.04 -14.78 18.89
C VAL A 655 -2.32 -14.43 17.42
N GLY A 656 -2.58 -15.46 16.62
CA GLY A 656 -2.93 -15.34 15.19
C GLY A 656 -1.74 -15.52 14.25
N THR A 657 -1.97 -15.29 12.97
CA THR A 657 -0.94 -15.40 11.93
C THR A 657 -0.04 -14.17 11.97
N LYS A 658 1.25 -14.38 12.25
CA LYS A 658 2.30 -13.35 12.35
C LYS A 658 3.38 -13.56 11.32
N MET A 659 4.09 -12.50 10.97
CA MET A 659 5.18 -12.55 10.00
C MET A 659 6.52 -12.35 10.69
N LEU A 660 7.41 -13.32 10.52
CA LEU A 660 8.83 -13.19 10.80
C LEU A 660 9.52 -12.78 9.51
N GLN A 661 10.18 -11.62 9.49
CA GLN A 661 10.88 -11.10 8.32
C GLN A 661 12.36 -10.88 8.62
N ALA A 662 13.18 -11.10 7.61
CA ALA A 662 14.62 -10.90 7.66
C ALA A 662 15.08 -10.06 6.47
N SER A 663 16.07 -9.21 6.69
CA SER A 663 16.75 -8.43 5.66
C SER A 663 18.25 -8.42 5.88
N LEU A 664 19.02 -8.83 4.88
CA LEU A 664 20.47 -8.80 4.87
C LEU A 664 20.93 -7.66 3.97
N THR A 665 21.45 -6.59 4.57
CA THR A 665 22.05 -5.48 3.84
C THR A 665 23.53 -5.78 3.64
N LEU A 666 23.95 -5.92 2.37
CA LEU A 666 25.33 -6.16 2.03
C LEU A 666 26.14 -4.87 2.11
N THR A 667 27.39 -4.95 2.58
CA THR A 667 28.28 -3.78 2.74
C THR A 667 29.08 -3.47 1.49
N ASN A 668 29.43 -4.50 0.72
CA ASN A 668 30.28 -4.38 -0.47
C ASN A 668 29.50 -4.45 -1.79
N ILE A 669 28.20 -4.75 -1.74
CA ILE A 669 27.28 -4.71 -2.89
C ILE A 669 26.08 -3.87 -2.47
N ARG A 670 25.58 -2.99 -3.35
CA ARG A 670 24.40 -2.14 -3.08
C ARG A 670 23.10 -2.93 -3.19
N SER A 671 22.97 -3.98 -2.38
CA SER A 671 21.81 -4.87 -2.40
C SER A 671 21.34 -5.22 -0.99
N THR A 672 20.02 -5.28 -0.84
CA THR A 672 19.36 -5.79 0.38
C THR A 672 18.55 -7.01 0.02
N ILE A 673 18.98 -8.15 0.53
CA ILE A 673 18.36 -9.45 0.35
C ILE A 673 17.29 -9.61 1.43
N ARG A 674 16.11 -10.12 1.07
CA ARG A 674 14.96 -10.19 1.99
C ARG A 674 14.38 -11.59 2.00
N GLY A 675 13.69 -11.92 3.09
CA GLY A 675 12.90 -13.13 3.22
C GLY A 675 11.90 -12.99 4.35
N PHE A 676 10.84 -13.80 4.32
CA PHE A 676 9.86 -13.84 5.39
C PHE A 676 9.25 -15.23 5.53
N LYS A 677 8.64 -15.48 6.69
CA LYS A 677 7.86 -16.67 6.99
C LYS A 677 6.63 -16.27 7.80
N MET A 678 5.47 -16.78 7.41
CA MET A 678 4.25 -16.66 8.20
C MET A 678 4.22 -17.77 9.26
N ILE A 679 3.88 -17.42 10.49
CA ILE A 679 3.85 -18.29 11.66
C ILE A 679 2.47 -18.16 12.33
N SER A 680 1.81 -19.27 12.62
CA SER A 680 0.48 -19.25 13.26
C SER A 680 0.58 -19.49 14.75
N ILE A 681 0.34 -18.45 15.55
CA ILE A 681 0.45 -18.52 17.02
C ILE A 681 -0.91 -18.89 17.63
N LYS A 682 -0.94 -20.01 18.36
CA LYS A 682 -2.12 -20.49 19.08
C LYS A 682 -2.02 -20.17 20.59
N ILE A 683 -3.15 -20.19 21.29
CA ILE A 683 -3.23 -20.01 22.75
C ILE A 683 -2.54 -21.17 23.47
#